data_AF-A0A1V5DSA9-F1
#
_entry.id   AF-A0A1V5DSA9-F1
#
_cell.length_a   1.000
_cell.length_b   1.000
_cell.length_c   1.000
_cell.angle_alpha   90.00
_cell.angle_beta   90.00
_cell.angle_gamma   90.00
#
_symmetry.space_group_name_H-M   'P 1'
#
loop_
_entity.id
_entity.type
_entity.pdbx_description
1 polymer ?
#
loop_
_entity_poly.entity_id
_entity_poly.type
_entity_poly.pdbx_seq_one_letter_code
_entity_poly.pdbx_strand_id
1 'polypeptide(L)'
;MLQQIKHSANRFAEKAGADWQELCGESLLIRLVDVFLRSYGQILFADNAATGFLLITALMMISAGTVLFSLVGTAVASLTAHLLKKEDFFIRHGIYGYNGALLGFFWSWYFTVSVSSIIVFIFMAIMVVPLQSYLMKKISLGRFNLPVLSLPAVVVFICALMAVHWLVYGAGLLPPAVVYIINGLSPEPLIDITFPAGNGFTGIILSQHLPSWILILAGIALNSRISALAALLGVTGGYAIVHILPYTAAAEYAGTIFIGFNAVPVAMSLFGVFLVAGLWSFLFTFAALAFCAVVWLLLVNTLTLFNFPFLTLPFTITVFITLIITRKSALPPAGLYPVPLEVITTPENIIRWHKYNVLIRPAPFSPGNIISLLKHPLRLFGPNRKEIAQFLEILHGAKRITILSGAGTSTESGIPDFRGGGSFWKQFQAEDFTYDNFLLREDIRARYWAMEHQFYKIILNSRINPVHEMAKWLTDQGRLAGIISQNVDGLFQRAGVAPDKVIEIHGTVNSVQCLKCKAIYSRQALEALFNAGVFIPCCEKCGGLLKPATIFMGEDVDKTLFEKSLTNILASDLFLVMGTSLRVDPVAKLPDIARQSGVQIVIINTLPTPKDHLALMVINTAAGRFFKKILRRLNINYTCRTD
;
A
#
# COMPACT_ATOMS: atom_id res chain seq x y z
N MET A 1 15.67 26.93 29.66
CA MET A 1 15.50 25.71 30.49
C MET A 1 14.69 24.60 29.79
N LEU A 2 13.38 24.76 29.52
CA LEU A 2 12.55 23.72 28.88
C LEU A 2 13.04 23.26 27.49
N GLN A 3 13.53 24.18 26.64
CA GLN A 3 14.13 23.83 25.34
C GLN A 3 15.44 23.05 25.47
N GLN A 4 16.28 23.37 26.45
CA GLN A 4 17.52 22.64 26.72
C GLN A 4 17.25 21.23 27.26
N ILE A 5 16.26 21.07 28.13
CA ILE A 5 15.80 19.77 28.62
C ILE A 5 15.26 18.93 27.45
N LYS A 6 14.42 19.52 26.59
CA LYS A 6 13.88 18.85 25.39
C LYS A 6 14.99 18.43 24.42
N HIS A 7 15.97 19.30 24.18
CA HIS A 7 17.08 19.01 23.28
C HIS A 7 18.02 17.93 23.82
N SER A 8 18.24 17.89 25.14
CA SER A 8 19.06 16.86 25.80
C SER A 8 18.34 15.51 25.84
N ALA A 9 17.04 15.49 26.14
CA ALA A 9 16.23 14.27 26.11
C ALA A 9 16.13 13.66 24.70
N ASN A 10 15.98 14.49 23.66
CA ASN A 10 15.97 14.02 22.28
C ASN A 10 17.32 13.40 21.87
N ARG A 11 18.45 14.04 22.20
CA ARG A 11 19.78 13.48 21.91
C ARG A 11 20.05 12.17 22.65
N PHE A 12 19.58 12.06 23.88
CA PHE A 12 19.68 10.81 24.64
C PHE A 12 18.85 9.70 24.00
N ALA A 13 17.60 9.97 23.61
CA ALA A 13 16.74 9.00 22.96
C ALA A 13 17.26 8.56 21.57
N GLU A 14 17.80 9.49 20.78
CA GLU A 14 18.44 9.19 19.49
C GLU A 14 19.67 8.31 19.66
N LYS A 15 20.53 8.64 20.63
CA LYS A 15 21.72 7.83 20.94
C LYS A 15 21.35 6.44 21.44
N ALA A 16 20.45 6.34 22.41
CA ALA A 16 19.98 5.06 22.94
C ALA A 16 19.32 4.19 21.85
N GLY A 17 18.59 4.80 20.91
CA GLY A 17 18.03 4.11 19.76
C GLY A 17 19.11 3.58 18.79
N ALA A 18 20.16 4.37 18.53
CA ALA A 18 21.29 3.94 17.70
C ALA A 18 22.07 2.79 18.35
N ASP A 19 22.41 2.93 19.63
CA ASP A 19 23.10 1.90 20.42
C ASP A 19 22.28 0.59 20.45
N TRP A 20 20.95 0.67 20.59
CA TRP A 20 20.06 -0.50 20.55
C TRP A 20 20.06 -1.21 19.18
N GLN A 21 20.06 -0.45 18.08
CA GLN A 21 20.10 -1.03 16.73
C GLN A 21 21.45 -1.68 16.43
N GLU A 22 22.55 -1.12 16.94
CA GLU A 22 23.88 -1.71 16.87
C GLU A 22 23.91 -3.07 17.59
N LEU A 23 23.40 -3.13 18.82
CA LEU A 23 23.28 -4.37 19.60
C LEU A 23 22.40 -5.43 18.91
N CYS A 24 21.33 -5.02 18.21
CA CYS A 24 20.51 -5.92 17.39
C CYS A 24 21.28 -6.49 16.18
N GLY A 25 22.27 -5.76 15.69
CA GLY A 25 23.20 -6.19 14.64
C GLY A 25 24.10 -7.33 15.11
N GLU A 26 24.58 -7.26 16.35
CA GLU A 26 25.59 -8.15 16.92
C GLU A 26 25.01 -9.45 17.54
N SER A 27 23.78 -9.41 18.06
CA SER A 27 23.20 -10.56 18.76
C SER A 27 21.84 -11.00 18.21
N LEU A 28 21.75 -12.28 17.84
CA LEU A 28 20.48 -12.91 17.45
C LEU A 28 19.45 -12.84 18.58
N LEU A 29 19.88 -13.03 19.83
CA LEU A 29 18.97 -12.98 20.98
C LEU A 29 18.37 -11.58 21.15
N ILE A 30 19.19 -10.53 21.07
CA ILE A 30 18.73 -9.13 21.19
C ILE A 30 17.79 -8.79 20.02
N ARG A 31 18.11 -9.26 18.81
CA ARG A 31 17.24 -9.09 17.64
C ARG A 31 15.88 -9.77 17.83
N LEU A 32 15.85 -10.98 18.39
CA LEU A 32 14.60 -11.65 18.73
C LEU A 32 13.81 -10.84 19.75
N VAL A 33 14.45 -10.34 20.81
CA VAL A 33 13.80 -9.47 21.81
C VAL A 33 13.24 -8.21 21.15
N ASP A 34 13.97 -7.55 20.25
CA ASP A 34 13.49 -6.37 19.52
C ASP A 34 12.24 -6.68 18.69
N VAL A 35 12.23 -7.79 17.95
CA VAL A 35 11.07 -8.24 17.17
C VAL A 35 9.85 -8.50 18.06
N PHE A 36 10.07 -9.13 19.21
CA PHE A 36 9.00 -9.36 20.19
C PHE A 36 8.44 -8.03 20.68
N LEU A 37 9.29 -7.13 21.17
CA LEU A 37 8.87 -5.84 21.69
C LEU A 37 8.14 -5.01 20.60
N ARG A 38 8.67 -4.95 19.37
CA ARG A 38 7.98 -4.29 18.25
C ARG A 38 6.62 -4.91 17.96
N SER A 39 6.47 -6.23 18.08
CA SER A 39 5.18 -6.90 17.91
C SER A 39 4.12 -6.38 18.90
N TYR A 40 4.50 -6.09 20.15
CA TYR A 40 3.60 -5.44 21.10
C TYR A 40 3.32 -3.99 20.73
N GLY A 41 4.33 -3.25 20.28
CA GLY A 41 4.15 -1.89 19.77
C GLY A 41 3.13 -1.82 18.63
N GLN A 42 3.15 -2.79 17.70
CA GLN A 42 2.24 -2.82 16.55
C GLN A 42 0.75 -2.92 16.94
N ILE A 43 0.43 -3.46 18.12
CA ILE A 43 -0.94 -3.48 18.67
C ILE A 43 -1.48 -2.05 18.83
N LEU A 44 -0.58 -1.11 19.11
CA LEU A 44 -0.85 0.32 19.28
C LEU A 44 -0.44 1.13 18.04
N PHE A 45 -0.31 0.48 16.88
CA PHE A 45 0.16 1.09 15.62
C PHE A 45 1.54 1.75 15.74
N ALA A 46 2.41 1.24 16.62
CA ALA A 46 3.72 1.78 16.89
C ALA A 46 4.82 0.77 16.55
N ASP A 47 5.63 1.06 15.54
CA ASP A 47 6.85 0.29 15.26
C ASP A 47 7.99 0.73 16.20
N ASN A 48 7.83 0.44 17.49
CA ASN A 48 8.74 0.90 18.53
C ASN A 48 8.84 -0.11 19.68
N ALA A 49 10.05 -0.61 19.94
CA ALA A 49 10.30 -1.59 20.99
C ALA A 49 10.03 -1.05 22.41
N ALA A 50 10.33 0.22 22.70
CA ALA A 50 10.06 0.82 24.00
C ALA A 50 8.55 0.95 24.27
N THR A 51 7.75 1.30 23.26
CA THR A 51 6.28 1.25 23.34
C THR A 51 5.80 -0.16 23.68
N GLY A 52 6.35 -1.18 23.02
CA GLY A 52 6.04 -2.57 23.31
C GLY A 52 6.40 -3.01 24.72
N PHE A 53 7.58 -2.65 25.20
CA PHE A 53 8.03 -2.95 26.56
C PHE A 53 7.10 -2.35 27.62
N LEU A 54 6.70 -1.09 27.45
CA LEU A 54 5.76 -0.43 28.35
C LEU A 54 4.36 -1.05 28.30
N LEU A 55 3.91 -1.49 27.12
CA LEU A 55 2.65 -2.23 27.00
C LEU A 55 2.70 -3.57 27.75
N ILE A 56 3.76 -4.37 27.57
CA ILE A 56 3.92 -5.65 28.30
C ILE A 56 3.97 -5.40 29.80
N THR A 57 4.72 -4.40 30.25
CA THR A 57 4.82 -4.04 31.68
C THR A 57 3.44 -3.67 32.24
N ALA A 58 2.69 -2.85 31.51
CA ALA A 58 1.32 -2.48 31.89
C ALA A 58 0.37 -3.68 31.97
N LEU A 59 0.51 -4.65 31.07
CA LEU A 59 -0.28 -5.89 31.05
C LEU A 59 0.09 -6.83 32.19
N MET A 60 1.37 -6.89 32.55
CA MET A 60 1.86 -7.72 33.66
C MET A 60 1.27 -7.27 34.99
N MET A 61 1.06 -5.96 35.15
CA MET A 61 0.39 -5.37 36.32
C MET A 61 -1.09 -5.73 36.41
N ILE A 62 -1.70 -6.23 35.33
CA ILE A 62 -3.13 -6.57 35.26
C ILE A 62 -3.32 -8.08 35.39
N SER A 63 -2.60 -8.87 34.61
CA SER A 63 -2.72 -10.33 34.63
C SER A 63 -1.49 -11.02 34.07
N ALA A 64 -0.82 -11.80 34.92
CA ALA A 64 0.30 -12.65 34.52
C ALA A 64 -0.11 -13.71 33.49
N GLY A 65 -1.33 -14.24 33.58
CA GLY A 65 -1.87 -15.21 32.60
C GLY A 65 -2.04 -14.61 31.21
N THR A 66 -2.49 -13.35 31.15
CA THR A 66 -2.61 -12.59 29.89
C THR A 66 -1.26 -12.37 29.23
N VAL A 67 -0.25 -11.99 30.03
CA VAL A 67 1.13 -11.85 29.53
C VAL A 67 1.68 -13.18 29.05
N LEU A 68 1.46 -14.28 29.79
CA LEU A 68 1.92 -15.60 29.40
C LEU A 68 1.38 -16.03 28.03
N PHE A 69 0.05 -16.02 27.84
CA PHE A 69 -0.56 -16.41 26.57
C PHE A 69 -0.14 -15.48 25.44
N SER A 70 -0.07 -14.18 25.70
CA SER A 70 0.39 -13.20 24.72
C SER A 70 1.82 -13.46 24.27
N LEU A 71 2.74 -13.72 25.21
CA LEU A 71 4.15 -14.01 24.91
C LEU A 71 4.29 -15.29 24.09
N VAL A 72 3.57 -16.35 24.48
CA VAL A 72 3.53 -17.61 23.72
C VAL A 72 2.98 -17.36 22.31
N GLY A 73 1.92 -16.57 22.19
CA GLY A 73 1.31 -16.23 20.90
C GLY A 73 2.25 -15.47 19.98
N THR A 74 2.94 -14.44 20.50
CA THR A 74 3.97 -13.70 19.76
C THR A 74 5.12 -14.59 19.34
N ALA A 75 5.62 -15.44 20.24
CA ALA A 75 6.71 -16.37 19.95
C ALA A 75 6.35 -17.35 18.84
N VAL A 76 5.21 -18.04 18.99
CA VAL A 76 4.74 -19.05 18.04
C VAL A 76 4.45 -18.42 16.68
N ALA A 77 3.79 -17.26 16.63
CA ALA A 77 3.51 -16.58 15.37
C ALA A 77 4.80 -16.09 14.68
N SER A 78 5.74 -15.53 15.43
CA SER A 78 7.02 -15.05 14.87
C SER A 78 7.87 -16.21 14.34
N LEU A 79 7.97 -17.31 15.09
CA LEU A 79 8.64 -18.53 14.66
C LEU A 79 7.96 -19.15 13.44
N THR A 80 6.63 -19.22 13.43
CA THR A 80 5.86 -19.74 12.29
C THR A 80 6.08 -18.89 11.04
N ALA A 81 6.13 -17.55 11.16
CA ALA A 81 6.44 -16.67 10.05
C ALA A 81 7.84 -16.90 9.49
N HIS A 82 8.83 -17.14 10.37
CA HIS A 82 10.19 -17.48 9.98
C HIS A 82 10.24 -18.85 9.25
N LEU A 83 9.62 -19.88 9.83
CA LEU A 83 9.55 -21.23 9.23
C LEU A 83 8.84 -21.25 7.88
N LEU A 84 7.81 -20.43 7.71
CA LEU A 84 7.08 -20.26 6.44
C LEU A 84 7.78 -19.29 5.47
N LYS A 85 9.03 -18.87 5.75
CA LYS A 85 9.86 -17.99 4.92
C LYS A 85 9.12 -16.72 4.47
N LYS A 86 8.40 -16.08 5.40
CA LYS A 86 7.75 -14.78 5.12
C LYS A 86 8.80 -13.68 4.96
N GLU A 87 8.42 -12.57 4.33
CA GLU A 87 9.34 -11.47 4.07
C GLU A 87 9.94 -10.93 5.38
N ASP A 88 11.27 -10.86 5.41
CA ASP A 88 12.05 -10.49 6.59
C ASP A 88 11.69 -9.09 7.11
N PHE A 89 11.32 -8.18 6.21
CA PHE A 89 10.82 -6.85 6.57
C PHE A 89 9.63 -6.92 7.55
N PHE A 90 8.59 -7.67 7.23
CA PHE A 90 7.39 -7.78 8.08
C PHE A 90 7.67 -8.51 9.39
N ILE A 91 8.59 -9.48 9.40
CA ILE A 91 9.01 -10.17 10.62
C ILE A 91 9.76 -9.19 11.53
N ARG A 92 10.77 -8.47 11.02
CA ARG A 92 11.59 -7.54 11.81
C ARG A 92 10.78 -6.40 12.43
N HIS A 93 9.73 -5.95 11.75
CA HIS A 93 8.86 -4.89 12.24
C HIS A 93 7.70 -5.41 13.11
N GLY A 94 7.71 -6.71 13.49
CA GLY A 94 6.71 -7.30 14.39
C GLY A 94 5.31 -7.48 13.79
N ILE A 95 5.15 -7.34 12.47
CA ILE A 95 3.85 -7.39 11.79
C ILE A 95 3.21 -8.77 11.89
N TYR A 96 3.99 -9.86 11.90
CA TYR A 96 3.44 -11.20 12.10
C TYR A 96 3.23 -11.56 13.58
N GLY A 97 3.97 -10.95 14.51
CA GLY A 97 3.90 -11.28 15.94
C GLY A 97 2.71 -10.65 16.66
N TYR A 98 2.24 -9.47 16.24
CA TYR A 98 1.20 -8.75 16.99
C TYR A 98 -0.17 -9.43 16.97
N ASN A 99 -0.57 -10.08 15.86
CA ASN A 99 -1.83 -10.85 15.84
C ASN A 99 -1.72 -12.10 16.73
N GLY A 100 -0.52 -12.69 16.87
CA GLY A 100 -0.28 -13.74 17.86
C GLY A 100 -0.43 -13.23 19.30
N ALA A 101 0.12 -12.03 19.58
CA ALA A 101 -0.02 -11.36 20.87
C ALA A 101 -1.50 -11.07 21.22
N LEU A 102 -2.24 -10.50 20.26
CA LEU A 102 -3.67 -10.21 20.37
C LEU A 102 -4.49 -11.47 20.60
N LEU A 103 -4.17 -12.55 19.86
CA LEU A 103 -4.83 -13.83 20.05
C LEU A 103 -4.64 -14.35 21.48
N GLY A 104 -3.42 -14.23 22.03
CA GLY A 104 -3.14 -14.60 23.42
C GLY A 104 -3.94 -13.78 24.42
N PHE A 105 -4.10 -12.47 24.17
CA PHE A 105 -4.97 -11.62 24.99
C PHE A 105 -6.44 -12.02 24.94
N PHE A 106 -6.95 -12.35 23.76
CA PHE A 106 -8.33 -12.80 23.62
C PHE A 106 -8.51 -14.14 24.34
N TRP A 107 -7.56 -15.06 24.17
CA TRP A 107 -7.61 -16.40 24.77
C TRP A 107 -7.64 -16.38 26.29
N SER A 108 -6.75 -15.60 26.91
CA SER A 108 -6.65 -15.53 28.38
C SER A 108 -7.89 -14.95 29.06
N TRP A 109 -8.82 -14.35 28.30
CA TRP A 109 -10.08 -13.83 28.84
C TRP A 109 -11.15 -14.91 28.99
N TYR A 110 -11.12 -15.94 28.14
CA TYR A 110 -12.14 -17.01 28.14
C TYR A 110 -11.63 -18.31 28.76
N PHE A 111 -10.32 -18.46 28.91
CA PHE A 111 -9.70 -19.71 29.29
C PHE A 111 -8.64 -19.52 30.38
N THR A 112 -8.65 -20.43 31.36
CA THR A 112 -7.62 -20.48 32.38
C THR A 112 -6.32 -21.09 31.84
N VAL A 113 -5.23 -20.92 32.60
CA VAL A 113 -3.95 -21.53 32.27
C VAL A 113 -4.00 -23.01 32.64
N SER A 114 -4.16 -23.88 31.64
CA SER A 114 -4.07 -25.33 31.76
C SER A 114 -3.30 -25.91 30.58
N VAL A 115 -2.79 -27.15 30.72
CA VAL A 115 -2.03 -27.82 29.66
C VAL A 115 -2.85 -27.90 28.36
N SER A 116 -4.10 -28.33 28.46
CA SER A 116 -5.01 -28.43 27.32
C SER A 116 -5.28 -27.08 26.65
N SER A 117 -5.50 -26.03 27.46
CA SER A 117 -5.70 -24.66 26.98
C SER A 117 -4.48 -24.14 26.20
N ILE A 118 -3.27 -24.40 26.71
CA ILE A 118 -2.01 -24.02 26.04
C ILE A 118 -1.84 -24.77 24.71
N ILE A 119 -2.14 -26.07 24.65
CA ILE A 119 -2.01 -26.86 23.42
C ILE A 119 -2.92 -26.30 22.32
N VAL A 120 -4.20 -26.08 22.62
CA VAL A 120 -5.16 -25.51 21.65
C VAL A 120 -4.72 -24.13 21.21
N PHE A 121 -4.28 -23.29 22.16
CA PHE A 121 -3.78 -21.96 21.87
C PHE A 121 -2.57 -21.95 20.92
N ILE A 122 -1.61 -22.86 21.11
CA ILE A 122 -0.44 -22.97 20.22
C ILE A 122 -0.86 -23.27 18.78
N PHE A 123 -1.79 -24.22 18.57
CA PHE A 123 -2.31 -24.51 17.23
C PHE A 123 -2.92 -23.27 16.58
N MET A 124 -3.70 -22.50 17.34
CA MET A 124 -4.30 -21.26 16.84
C MET A 124 -3.24 -20.21 16.48
N ALA A 125 -2.23 -20.03 17.32
CA ALA A 125 -1.13 -19.09 17.06
C ALA A 125 -0.35 -19.45 15.79
N ILE A 126 -0.19 -20.75 15.47
CA ILE A 126 0.36 -21.21 14.18
C ILE A 126 -0.57 -20.82 13.02
N MET A 127 -1.88 -21.02 13.16
CA MET A 127 -2.88 -20.75 12.10
C MET A 127 -3.05 -19.26 11.77
N VAL A 128 -2.76 -18.35 12.71
CA VAL A 128 -2.83 -16.90 12.49
C VAL A 128 -1.94 -16.46 11.32
N VAL A 129 -0.75 -17.04 11.16
CA VAL A 129 0.26 -16.57 10.18
C VAL A 129 -0.12 -16.89 8.72
N PRO A 130 -0.54 -18.12 8.36
CA PRO A 130 -1.07 -18.40 7.03
C PRO A 130 -2.27 -17.53 6.67
N LEU A 131 -3.23 -17.35 7.61
CA LEU A 131 -4.40 -16.53 7.38
C LEU A 131 -4.02 -15.06 7.16
N GLN A 132 -3.17 -14.51 8.03
CA GLN A 132 -2.67 -13.15 7.86
C GLN A 132 -1.97 -12.95 6.52
N SER A 133 -1.13 -13.90 6.10
CA SER A 133 -0.44 -13.83 4.80
C SER A 133 -1.41 -13.82 3.62
N TYR A 134 -2.45 -14.66 3.68
CA TYR A 134 -3.50 -14.69 2.68
C TYR A 134 -4.25 -13.36 2.60
N LEU A 135 -4.63 -12.81 3.77
CA LEU A 135 -5.33 -11.53 3.87
C LEU A 135 -4.44 -10.37 3.40
N MET A 136 -3.16 -10.32 3.75
CA MET A 136 -2.23 -9.30 3.25
C MET A 136 -2.16 -9.32 1.71
N LYS A 137 -2.06 -10.50 1.09
CA LYS A 137 -2.02 -10.61 -0.38
C LYS A 137 -3.31 -10.16 -1.05
N LYS A 138 -4.48 -10.44 -0.46
CA LYS A 138 -5.80 -10.15 -1.06
C LYS A 138 -6.31 -8.74 -0.76
N ILE A 139 -6.06 -8.26 0.44
CA ILE A 139 -6.64 -7.02 1.00
C ILE A 139 -5.61 -5.88 0.94
N SER A 140 -4.39 -6.11 1.43
CA SER A 140 -3.34 -5.07 1.49
C SER A 140 -2.60 -4.86 0.18
N LEU A 141 -2.22 -5.94 -0.51
CA LEU A 141 -1.53 -5.90 -1.80
C LEU A 141 -2.50 -6.06 -2.99
N GLY A 142 -3.80 -6.20 -2.70
CA GLY A 142 -4.85 -6.42 -3.70
C GLY A 142 -5.63 -5.15 -4.06
N ARG A 143 -6.87 -5.34 -4.52
CA ARG A 143 -7.73 -4.27 -5.08
C ARG A 143 -8.05 -3.13 -4.11
N PHE A 144 -8.01 -3.39 -2.80
CA PHE A 144 -8.51 -2.46 -1.78
C PHE A 144 -7.40 -1.67 -1.06
N ASN A 145 -6.15 -2.14 -1.12
CA ASN A 145 -4.99 -1.54 -0.48
C ASN A 145 -5.15 -1.37 1.06
N LEU A 146 -5.96 -2.17 1.74
CA LEU A 146 -6.32 -1.95 3.16
C LEU A 146 -5.37 -2.67 4.12
N PRO A 147 -5.13 -2.13 5.33
CA PRO A 147 -4.39 -2.87 6.36
C PRO A 147 -5.15 -4.13 6.79
N VAL A 148 -4.44 -5.16 7.29
CA VAL A 148 -5.12 -6.37 7.82
C VAL A 148 -5.66 -6.18 9.24
N LEU A 149 -5.13 -5.23 10.00
CA LEU A 149 -5.54 -4.91 11.39
C LEU A 149 -5.57 -6.18 12.27
N SER A 150 -6.49 -6.28 13.22
CA SER A 150 -6.65 -7.44 14.10
C SER A 150 -7.50 -8.57 13.49
N LEU A 151 -7.90 -8.45 12.21
CA LEU A 151 -8.79 -9.42 11.57
C LEU A 151 -8.27 -10.87 11.63
N PRO A 152 -6.96 -11.16 11.40
CA PRO A 152 -6.46 -12.52 11.51
C PRO A 152 -6.68 -13.13 12.90
N ALA A 153 -6.37 -12.38 13.96
CA ALA A 153 -6.54 -12.85 15.33
C ALA A 153 -8.03 -13.08 15.67
N VAL A 154 -8.91 -12.16 15.29
CA VAL A 154 -10.36 -12.28 15.54
C VAL A 154 -10.95 -13.49 14.83
N VAL A 155 -10.63 -13.70 13.55
CA VAL A 155 -11.16 -14.83 12.77
C VAL A 155 -10.68 -16.16 13.36
N VAL A 156 -9.39 -16.30 13.66
CA VAL A 156 -8.85 -17.52 14.27
C VAL A 156 -9.49 -17.77 15.63
N PHE A 157 -9.65 -16.73 16.45
CA PHE A 157 -10.29 -16.83 17.76
C PHE A 157 -11.72 -17.36 17.67
N ILE A 158 -12.56 -16.74 16.82
CA ILE A 158 -13.97 -17.14 16.66
C ILE A 158 -14.07 -18.57 16.13
N CYS A 159 -13.29 -18.93 15.11
CA CYS A 159 -13.28 -20.29 14.59
C CYS A 159 -12.85 -21.32 15.64
N ALA A 160 -11.87 -20.99 16.48
CA ALA A 160 -11.44 -21.88 17.55
C ALA A 160 -12.47 -22.01 18.66
N LEU A 161 -13.12 -20.91 19.06
CA LEU A 161 -14.20 -20.95 20.05
C LEU A 161 -15.36 -21.81 19.56
N MET A 162 -15.73 -21.69 18.28
CA MET A 162 -16.72 -22.56 17.64
C MET A 162 -16.30 -24.03 17.69
N ALA A 163 -15.04 -24.32 17.37
CA ALA A 163 -14.52 -25.68 17.37
C ALA A 163 -14.47 -26.28 18.78
N VAL A 164 -14.00 -25.53 19.78
CA VAL A 164 -13.96 -25.95 21.19
C VAL A 164 -15.37 -26.20 21.71
N HIS A 165 -16.31 -25.29 21.45
CA HIS A 165 -17.71 -25.47 21.82
C HIS A 165 -18.29 -26.74 21.21
N TRP A 166 -18.07 -26.94 19.92
CA TRP A 166 -18.54 -28.13 19.22
C TRP A 166 -17.93 -29.43 19.78
N LEU A 167 -16.66 -29.41 20.15
CA LEU A 167 -15.97 -30.57 20.75
C LEU A 167 -16.45 -30.89 22.17
N VAL A 168 -16.76 -29.87 22.98
CA VAL A 168 -17.13 -30.06 24.39
C VAL A 168 -18.64 -30.29 24.56
N TYR A 169 -19.48 -29.62 23.76
CA TYR A 169 -20.93 -29.57 23.94
C TYR A 169 -21.74 -30.05 22.72
N GLY A 170 -21.09 -30.47 21.63
CA GLY A 170 -21.75 -30.94 20.39
C GLY A 170 -22.29 -29.81 19.49
N ALA A 171 -23.11 -30.16 18.50
CA ALA A 171 -23.65 -29.23 17.49
C ALA A 171 -24.77 -28.29 17.97
N GLY A 172 -24.83 -27.99 19.27
CA GLY A 172 -25.79 -27.07 19.87
C GLY A 172 -25.32 -25.60 19.83
N LEU A 173 -26.23 -24.66 20.08
CA LEU A 173 -25.87 -23.26 20.32
C LEU A 173 -24.95 -23.14 21.55
N LEU A 174 -24.01 -22.19 21.53
CA LEU A 174 -23.24 -21.84 22.73
C LEU A 174 -24.20 -21.46 23.87
N PRO A 175 -24.06 -22.01 25.09
CA PRO A 175 -24.92 -21.65 26.21
C PRO A 175 -24.75 -20.16 26.55
N PRO A 176 -25.81 -19.47 27.03
CA PRO A 176 -25.74 -18.08 27.48
C PRO A 176 -24.64 -17.91 28.54
N ALA A 177 -23.87 -16.82 28.46
CA ALA A 177 -22.78 -16.50 29.39
C ALA A 177 -23.15 -16.44 30.89
N VAL A 178 -24.44 -16.62 31.24
CA VAL A 178 -24.98 -16.53 32.60
C VAL A 178 -25.15 -17.91 33.29
N VAL A 179 -24.96 -19.04 32.61
CA VAL A 179 -25.29 -20.36 33.19
C VAL A 179 -24.06 -21.22 33.47
N TYR A 180 -23.29 -20.90 34.52
CA TYR A 180 -22.32 -21.84 35.12
C TYR A 180 -22.21 -21.74 36.67
N ILE A 181 -23.30 -21.39 37.36
CA ILE A 181 -23.37 -21.52 38.84
C ILE A 181 -24.49 -22.47 39.31
N ILE A 182 -25.29 -23.04 38.41
CA ILE A 182 -26.43 -23.86 38.84
C ILE A 182 -26.02 -25.34 38.83
N ASN A 183 -25.82 -25.88 40.05
CA ASN A 183 -25.85 -27.32 40.44
C ASN A 183 -24.55 -28.06 40.78
N GLY A 184 -23.50 -27.42 41.30
CA GLY A 184 -22.52 -28.08 42.19
C GLY A 184 -21.82 -29.36 41.68
N LEU A 185 -21.89 -29.64 40.39
CA LEU A 185 -21.23 -30.72 39.69
C LEU A 185 -20.36 -30.04 38.65
N SER A 186 -19.06 -30.02 38.90
CA SER A 186 -18.04 -29.66 37.93
C SER A 186 -17.82 -30.87 37.00
N PRO A 187 -18.34 -30.89 35.77
CA PRO A 187 -17.77 -31.81 34.78
C PRO A 187 -16.36 -31.27 34.52
N GLU A 188 -15.31 -32.07 34.77
CA GLU A 188 -13.98 -31.71 34.29
C GLU A 188 -14.08 -31.52 32.77
N PRO A 189 -14.00 -30.29 32.25
CA PRO A 189 -14.00 -30.11 30.82
C PRO A 189 -12.55 -30.28 30.37
N LEU A 190 -12.36 -30.76 29.14
CA LEU A 190 -11.03 -30.79 28.50
C LEU A 190 -10.34 -29.41 28.57
N ILE A 191 -11.13 -28.33 28.72
CA ILE A 191 -10.73 -26.93 28.86
C ILE A 191 -11.66 -26.27 29.90
N ASP A 192 -11.13 -25.86 31.05
CA ASP A 192 -11.91 -25.18 32.10
C ASP A 192 -12.32 -23.77 31.63
N ILE A 193 -13.60 -23.61 31.25
CA ILE A 193 -14.18 -22.33 30.81
C ILE A 193 -14.81 -21.67 32.02
N THR A 194 -14.05 -20.88 32.75
CA THR A 194 -14.61 -19.94 33.73
C THR A 194 -14.83 -18.60 33.06
N PHE A 195 -16.07 -18.11 33.00
CA PHE A 195 -16.31 -16.69 32.74
C PHE A 195 -15.82 -15.91 33.96
N PRO A 196 -14.78 -15.06 33.85
CA PRO A 196 -14.27 -14.35 35.02
C PRO A 196 -15.34 -13.38 35.52
N ALA A 197 -15.90 -13.66 36.69
CA ALA A 197 -16.49 -12.65 37.53
C ALA A 197 -15.35 -11.75 38.02
N GLY A 198 -15.15 -10.61 37.34
CA GLY A 198 -14.24 -9.56 37.78
C GLY A 198 -12.92 -9.49 37.02
N ASN A 199 -12.63 -8.29 36.51
CA ASN A 199 -11.30 -7.76 36.17
C ASN A 199 -10.58 -8.26 34.89
N GLY A 200 -11.33 -8.60 33.82
CA GLY A 200 -10.79 -8.60 32.45
C GLY A 200 -10.44 -7.19 31.92
N PHE A 201 -9.99 -7.07 30.66
CA PHE A 201 -9.48 -5.87 29.96
C PHE A 201 -10.36 -4.59 30.01
N THR A 202 -11.51 -4.57 30.69
CA THR A 202 -12.15 -3.31 31.11
C THR A 202 -11.19 -2.42 31.93
N GLY A 203 -10.18 -3.02 32.57
CA GLY A 203 -9.04 -2.30 33.19
C GLY A 203 -7.98 -1.73 32.25
N ILE A 204 -8.09 -2.06 30.95
CA ILE A 204 -7.51 -1.35 29.80
C ILE A 204 -7.54 0.15 29.99
N ILE A 205 -8.79 0.60 30.06
CA ILE A 205 -9.14 1.97 29.79
C ILE A 205 -9.89 2.65 30.94
N LEU A 206 -9.10 3.38 31.73
CA LEU A 206 -9.42 4.43 32.70
C LEU A 206 -10.24 4.00 33.94
N SER A 207 -10.84 2.81 33.95
CA SER A 207 -11.79 2.44 35.02
C SER A 207 -11.28 1.44 36.08
N GLN A 208 -10.17 0.70 35.89
CA GLN A 208 -9.73 -0.31 36.90
C GLN A 208 -8.23 -0.33 37.27
N HIS A 209 -7.30 0.16 36.42
CA HIS A 209 -5.87 0.19 36.79
C HIS A 209 -5.11 1.39 36.17
N LEU A 210 -5.29 2.58 36.75
CA LEU A 210 -4.69 3.83 36.28
C LEU A 210 -3.16 3.76 36.02
N PRO A 211 -2.33 3.09 36.87
CA PRO A 211 -0.89 3.01 36.62
C PRO A 211 -0.52 2.30 35.31
N SER A 212 -1.20 1.22 34.96
CA SER A 212 -0.96 0.49 33.68
C SER A 212 -1.22 1.38 32.48
N TRP A 213 -2.26 2.21 32.58
CA TRP A 213 -2.65 3.11 31.52
C TRP A 213 -1.71 4.29 31.34
N ILE A 214 -1.16 4.80 32.45
CA ILE A 214 -0.09 5.81 32.40
C ILE A 214 1.10 5.25 31.60
N LEU A 215 1.49 3.99 31.83
CA LEU A 215 2.57 3.34 31.09
C LEU A 215 2.22 3.16 29.60
N ILE A 216 1.00 2.74 29.26
CA ILE A 216 0.57 2.58 27.86
C ILE A 216 0.56 3.95 27.16
N LEU A 217 -0.02 4.99 27.76
CA LEU A 217 -0.02 6.34 27.18
C LEU A 217 1.40 6.91 27.05
N ALA A 218 2.26 6.68 28.04
CA ALA A 218 3.67 7.04 27.95
C ALA A 218 4.36 6.32 26.78
N GLY A 219 4.11 5.01 26.63
CA GLY A 219 4.62 4.21 25.52
C GLY A 219 4.16 4.71 24.16
N ILE A 220 2.87 5.04 24.02
CA ILE A 220 2.35 5.64 22.78
C ILE A 220 3.01 7.00 22.54
N ALA A 221 3.13 7.86 23.56
CA ALA A 221 3.70 9.19 23.46
C ALA A 221 5.20 9.20 23.13
N LEU A 222 5.95 8.17 23.53
CA LEU A 222 7.35 7.96 23.13
C LEU A 222 7.47 7.75 21.61
N ASN A 223 6.51 7.05 21.00
CA ASN A 223 6.49 6.83 19.55
C ASN A 223 5.86 8.02 18.79
N SER A 224 4.71 8.51 19.25
CA SER A 224 3.99 9.63 18.65
C SER A 224 3.09 10.33 19.66
N ARG A 225 3.26 11.65 19.77
CA ARG A 225 2.41 12.50 20.61
C ARG A 225 1.02 12.62 20.03
N ILE A 226 0.92 12.64 18.70
CA ILE A 226 -0.37 12.68 17.99
C ILE A 226 -1.13 11.37 18.20
N SER A 227 -0.47 10.22 18.15
CA SER A 227 -1.11 8.94 18.49
C SER A 227 -1.57 8.90 19.95
N ALA A 228 -0.83 9.51 20.88
CA ALA A 228 -1.24 9.60 22.28
C ALA A 228 -2.48 10.49 22.45
N LEU A 229 -2.54 11.62 21.74
CA LEU A 229 -3.74 12.47 21.67
C LEU A 229 -4.92 11.73 21.02
N ALA A 230 -4.67 10.95 19.97
CA ALA A 230 -5.68 10.12 19.32
C ALA A 230 -6.21 9.03 20.28
N ALA A 231 -5.34 8.43 21.10
CA ALA A 231 -5.75 7.49 22.13
C ALA A 231 -6.68 8.17 23.15
N LEU A 232 -6.31 9.33 23.68
CA LEU A 232 -7.15 10.12 24.59
C LEU A 232 -8.48 10.55 23.96
N LEU A 233 -8.47 10.88 22.67
CA LEU A 233 -9.67 11.17 21.88
C LEU A 233 -10.61 9.97 21.82
N GLY A 234 -10.06 8.78 21.58
CA GLY A 234 -10.83 7.54 21.58
C GLY A 234 -11.44 7.22 22.95
N VAL A 235 -10.71 7.50 24.04
CA VAL A 235 -11.26 7.32 25.39
C VAL A 235 -12.41 8.30 25.65
N THR A 236 -12.16 9.60 25.48
CA THR A 236 -13.14 10.65 25.81
C THR A 236 -14.36 10.59 24.89
N GLY A 237 -14.14 10.40 23.59
CA GLY A 237 -15.20 10.21 22.60
C GLY A 237 -15.98 8.92 22.81
N GLY A 238 -15.31 7.82 23.16
CA GLY A 238 -15.97 6.56 23.50
C GLY A 238 -16.84 6.68 24.74
N TYR A 239 -16.35 7.34 25.79
CA TYR A 239 -17.12 7.60 27.02
C TYR A 239 -18.35 8.47 26.72
N ALA A 240 -18.19 9.55 25.96
CA ALA A 240 -19.30 10.41 25.56
C ALA A 240 -20.38 9.63 24.80
N ILE A 241 -19.99 8.76 23.86
CA ILE A 241 -20.94 7.95 23.08
C ILE A 241 -21.69 6.95 23.99
N VAL A 242 -20.99 6.25 24.88
CA VAL A 242 -21.61 5.29 25.81
C VAL A 242 -22.68 5.96 26.68
N HIS A 243 -22.45 7.20 27.12
CA HIS A 243 -23.43 7.97 27.92
C HIS A 243 -24.63 8.51 27.13
N ILE A 244 -24.55 8.56 25.80
CA ILE A 244 -25.67 9.00 24.94
C ILE A 244 -26.60 7.83 24.58
N LEU A 245 -26.11 6.58 24.67
CA LEU A 245 -26.88 5.39 24.33
C LEU A 245 -27.91 5.04 25.43
N PRO A 246 -29.14 4.61 25.08
CA PRO A 246 -30.18 4.25 26.05
C PRO A 246 -29.75 3.08 26.95
N TYR A 247 -29.82 3.27 28.27
CA TYR A 247 -28.98 2.61 29.28
C TYR A 247 -29.62 1.39 29.98
N THR A 248 -28.79 0.40 30.37
CA THR A 248 -29.05 -0.60 31.45
C THR A 248 -27.74 -0.83 32.24
N ALA A 249 -27.78 -1.35 33.48
CA ALA A 249 -26.56 -1.54 34.31
C ALA A 249 -25.52 -2.52 33.70
N ALA A 250 -25.95 -3.46 32.86
CA ALA A 250 -25.05 -4.31 32.05
C ALA A 250 -24.26 -3.50 31.00
N ALA A 251 -24.71 -2.29 30.66
CA ALA A 251 -24.10 -1.41 29.66
C ALA A 251 -22.83 -0.69 30.16
N GLU A 252 -22.60 -0.55 31.47
CA GLU A 252 -21.41 0.12 31.99
C GLU A 252 -20.14 -0.72 31.76
N TYR A 253 -20.22 -2.02 32.08
CA TYR A 253 -19.15 -2.98 31.77
C TYR A 253 -18.97 -3.15 30.25
N ALA A 254 -20.07 -3.25 29.50
CA ALA A 254 -20.03 -3.34 28.04
C ALA A 254 -19.44 -2.07 27.38
N GLY A 255 -19.68 -0.90 27.97
CA GLY A 255 -19.14 0.38 27.53
C GLY A 255 -17.62 0.48 27.67
N THR A 256 -17.06 -0.01 28.78
CA THR A 256 -15.59 -0.04 28.95
C THR A 256 -14.91 -1.00 27.96
N ILE A 257 -15.55 -2.13 27.61
CA ILE A 257 -15.09 -3.05 26.55
C ILE A 257 -15.09 -2.35 25.18
N PHE A 258 -16.16 -1.61 24.87
CA PHE A 258 -16.24 -0.84 23.63
C PHE A 258 -15.12 0.20 23.54
N ILE A 259 -14.89 0.96 24.62
CA ILE A 259 -13.85 2.00 24.64
C ILE A 259 -12.46 1.37 24.42
N GLY A 260 -12.18 0.28 25.15
CA GLY A 260 -10.94 -0.49 25.10
C GLY A 260 -10.59 -1.04 23.72
N PHE A 261 -11.42 -1.96 23.24
CA PHE A 261 -11.12 -2.74 22.05
C PHE A 261 -11.49 -2.04 20.74
N ASN A 262 -12.31 -1.00 20.80
CA ASN A 262 -12.89 -0.43 19.58
C ASN A 262 -12.67 1.08 19.48
N ALA A 263 -13.08 1.88 20.45
CA ALA A 263 -13.01 3.34 20.34
C ALA A 263 -11.55 3.86 20.23
N VAL A 264 -10.66 3.41 21.12
CA VAL A 264 -9.24 3.83 21.09
C VAL A 264 -8.53 3.39 19.80
N PRO A 265 -8.60 2.11 19.38
CA PRO A 265 -8.01 1.70 18.11
C PRO A 265 -8.60 2.44 16.90
N VAL A 266 -9.91 2.71 16.85
CA VAL A 266 -10.52 3.53 15.78
C VAL A 266 -9.89 4.92 15.74
N ALA A 267 -9.80 5.60 16.89
CA ALA A 267 -9.24 6.94 16.94
C ALA A 267 -7.76 6.97 16.56
N MET A 268 -6.94 6.07 17.09
CA MET A 268 -5.51 5.97 16.74
C MET A 268 -5.29 5.64 15.26
N SER A 269 -6.13 4.77 14.69
CA SER A 269 -6.01 4.36 13.31
C SER A 269 -6.41 5.48 12.32
N LEU A 270 -7.48 6.22 12.60
CA LEU A 270 -8.02 7.22 11.66
C LEU A 270 -7.44 8.62 11.89
N PHE A 271 -6.98 8.95 13.10
CA PHE A 271 -6.40 10.25 13.39
C PHE A 271 -4.86 10.21 13.34
N GLY A 272 -4.31 10.13 12.12
CA GLY A 272 -2.89 10.31 11.87
C GLY A 272 -2.16 9.11 11.26
N VAL A 273 -2.67 7.88 11.44
CA VAL A 273 -2.02 6.65 10.92
C VAL A 273 -2.50 6.32 9.50
N PHE A 274 -3.81 6.15 9.29
CA PHE A 274 -4.38 5.83 7.98
C PHE A 274 -5.02 7.03 7.27
N LEU A 275 -5.29 8.12 7.98
CA LEU A 275 -5.62 9.42 7.40
C LEU A 275 -4.63 10.45 7.95
N VAL A 276 -4.20 11.39 7.11
CA VAL A 276 -3.32 12.47 7.54
C VAL A 276 -4.03 13.30 8.60
N ALA A 277 -3.37 13.50 9.74
CA ALA A 277 -3.94 14.26 10.85
C ALA A 277 -4.13 15.75 10.49
N GLY A 278 -5.37 16.21 10.61
CA GLY A 278 -5.82 17.59 10.44
C GLY A 278 -7.23 17.78 11.02
N LEU A 279 -7.79 18.98 10.87
CA LEU A 279 -9.12 19.30 11.42
C LEU A 279 -10.20 18.33 10.94
N TRP A 280 -10.15 17.95 9.67
CA TRP A 280 -11.19 17.12 9.07
C TRP A 280 -11.05 15.64 9.44
N SER A 281 -9.83 15.10 9.50
CA SER A 281 -9.63 13.75 10.06
C SER A 281 -10.00 13.70 11.54
N PHE A 282 -9.82 14.79 12.29
CA PHE A 282 -10.26 14.90 13.68
C PHE A 282 -11.78 14.82 13.80
N LEU A 283 -12.52 15.67 13.08
CA LEU A 283 -13.99 15.66 13.08
C LEU A 283 -14.55 14.33 12.55
N PHE A 284 -13.96 13.80 11.49
CA PHE A 284 -14.36 12.53 10.90
C PHE A 284 -14.11 11.36 11.86
N THR A 285 -13.07 11.42 12.70
CA THR A 285 -12.81 10.40 13.72
C THR A 285 -13.97 10.30 14.71
N PHE A 286 -14.59 11.40 15.14
CA PHE A 286 -15.81 11.34 15.97
C PHE A 286 -16.98 10.67 15.27
N ALA A 287 -17.20 10.97 13.98
CA ALA A 287 -18.23 10.30 13.20
C ALA A 287 -17.96 8.79 13.07
N ALA A 288 -16.69 8.41 12.87
CA ALA A 288 -16.26 7.02 12.82
C ALA A 288 -16.44 6.31 14.17
N LEU A 289 -16.21 7.00 15.30
CA LEU A 289 -16.47 6.48 16.64
C LEU A 289 -17.97 6.21 16.85
N ALA A 290 -18.84 7.15 16.47
CA ALA A 290 -20.29 6.96 16.54
C ALA A 290 -20.75 5.79 15.65
N PHE A 291 -20.24 5.71 14.42
CA PHE A 291 -20.49 4.57 13.53
C PHE A 291 -20.00 3.25 14.14
N CYS A 292 -18.82 3.24 14.76
CA CYS A 292 -18.28 2.07 15.45
C CYS A 292 -19.20 1.61 16.60
N ALA A 293 -19.80 2.54 17.34
CA ALA A 293 -20.75 2.21 18.39
C ALA A 293 -22.03 1.58 17.84
N VAL A 294 -22.54 2.08 16.70
CA VAL A 294 -23.68 1.46 16.00
C VAL A 294 -23.35 0.04 15.54
N VAL A 295 -22.18 -0.16 14.91
CA VAL A 295 -21.71 -1.51 14.52
C VAL A 295 -21.58 -2.41 15.74
N TRP A 296 -21.03 -1.88 16.83
CA TRP A 296 -20.90 -2.61 18.09
C TRP A 296 -22.27 -3.03 18.65
N LEU A 297 -23.24 -2.12 18.76
CA LEU A 297 -24.60 -2.46 19.20
C LEU A 297 -25.28 -3.49 18.30
N LEU A 298 -25.11 -3.38 16.98
CA LEU A 298 -25.63 -4.35 16.04
C LEU A 298 -25.02 -5.74 16.28
N LEU A 299 -23.69 -5.82 16.44
CA LEU A 299 -22.99 -7.08 16.69
C LEU A 299 -23.33 -7.65 18.06
N VAL A 300 -23.47 -6.82 19.10
CA VAL A 300 -23.97 -7.25 20.41
C VAL A 300 -25.35 -7.87 20.24
N ASN A 301 -26.30 -7.19 19.62
CA ASN A 301 -27.68 -7.70 19.50
C ASN A 301 -27.82 -8.93 18.59
N THR A 302 -26.90 -9.13 17.64
CA THR A 302 -26.98 -10.26 16.68
C THR A 302 -26.12 -11.46 17.08
N LEU A 303 -24.90 -11.23 17.58
CA LEU A 303 -23.94 -12.28 17.89
C LEU A 303 -24.03 -12.78 19.34
N THR A 304 -24.59 -12.00 20.27
CA THR A 304 -24.87 -12.52 21.63
C THR A 304 -25.92 -13.63 21.63
N LEU A 305 -26.82 -13.67 20.64
CA LEU A 305 -27.72 -14.82 20.41
C LEU A 305 -26.97 -16.14 20.23
N PHE A 306 -25.73 -16.05 19.74
CA PHE A 306 -24.84 -17.18 19.52
C PHE A 306 -23.68 -17.21 20.54
N ASN A 307 -23.70 -16.34 21.56
CA ASN A 307 -22.63 -16.16 22.55
C ASN A 307 -21.22 -16.01 21.93
N PHE A 308 -21.12 -15.43 20.73
CA PHE A 308 -19.82 -15.14 20.14
C PHE A 308 -19.28 -13.79 20.59
N PRO A 309 -18.02 -13.71 21.02
CA PRO A 309 -17.40 -12.43 21.30
C PRO A 309 -16.98 -11.76 19.99
N PHE A 310 -17.43 -10.51 19.83
CA PHE A 310 -17.11 -9.69 18.66
C PHE A 310 -15.74 -8.98 18.79
N LEU A 311 -15.13 -8.94 19.99
CA LEU A 311 -13.78 -8.42 20.24
C LEU A 311 -13.53 -7.05 19.55
N THR A 312 -12.53 -6.99 18.67
CA THR A 312 -12.13 -5.81 17.88
C THR A 312 -12.76 -5.78 16.47
N LEU A 313 -13.77 -6.61 16.21
CA LEU A 313 -14.45 -6.67 14.92
C LEU A 313 -15.18 -5.35 14.57
N PRO A 314 -15.88 -4.66 15.50
CA PRO A 314 -16.44 -3.34 15.22
C PRO A 314 -15.37 -2.36 14.72
N PHE A 315 -14.23 -2.27 15.41
CA PHE A 315 -13.09 -1.46 14.99
C PHE A 315 -12.63 -1.80 13.57
N THR A 316 -12.43 -3.08 13.27
CA THR A 316 -11.93 -3.52 11.96
C THR A 316 -12.90 -3.13 10.85
N ILE A 317 -14.19 -3.38 11.04
CA ILE A 317 -15.25 -3.03 10.09
C ILE A 317 -15.31 -1.52 9.88
N THR A 318 -15.29 -0.74 10.97
CA THR A 318 -15.31 0.73 10.93
C THR A 318 -14.14 1.29 10.12
N VAL A 319 -12.91 0.82 10.39
CA VAL A 319 -11.72 1.29 9.65
C VAL A 319 -11.77 0.87 8.19
N PHE A 320 -12.19 -0.37 7.89
CA PHE A 320 -12.29 -0.83 6.50
C PHE A 320 -13.29 0.00 5.70
N ILE A 321 -14.51 0.18 6.22
CA ILE A 321 -15.54 0.99 5.57
C ILE A 321 -15.05 2.44 5.39
N THR A 322 -14.47 3.01 6.44
CA THR A 322 -13.90 4.37 6.39
C THR A 322 -12.85 4.52 5.29
N LEU A 323 -11.88 3.60 5.23
CA LEU A 323 -10.80 3.66 4.25
C LEU A 323 -11.28 3.36 2.84
N ILE A 324 -12.26 2.47 2.67
CA ILE A 324 -12.89 2.22 1.36
C ILE A 324 -13.61 3.48 0.87
N ILE A 325 -14.39 4.13 1.73
CA ILE A 325 -15.12 5.36 1.37
C ILE A 325 -14.12 6.46 1.02
N THR A 326 -13.19 6.76 1.91
CA THR A 326 -12.22 7.86 1.72
C THR A 326 -11.32 7.66 0.50
N ARG A 327 -11.04 6.42 0.09
CA ARG A 327 -10.22 6.12 -1.10
C ARG A 327 -10.99 5.99 -2.40
N LYS A 328 -12.30 5.71 -2.35
CA LYS A 328 -13.16 5.63 -3.55
C LYS A 328 -13.88 6.94 -3.87
N SER A 329 -14.06 7.81 -2.89
CA SER A 329 -14.65 9.13 -3.12
C SER A 329 -13.69 9.97 -3.98
N ALA A 330 -14.15 10.38 -5.17
CA ALA A 330 -13.41 11.25 -6.09
C ALA A 330 -13.10 12.64 -5.49
N LEU A 331 -13.80 12.97 -4.40
CA LEU A 331 -13.53 14.08 -3.50
C LEU A 331 -13.27 13.45 -2.12
N PRO A 332 -12.05 13.47 -1.56
CA PRO A 332 -11.96 13.38 -0.11
C PRO A 332 -12.83 14.52 0.44
N PRO A 333 -13.84 14.26 1.29
CA PRO A 333 -14.58 15.33 1.92
C PRO A 333 -13.55 16.25 2.56
N ALA A 334 -13.56 17.54 2.18
CA ALA A 334 -12.78 18.62 2.75
C ALA A 334 -11.54 18.16 3.54
N GLY A 335 -10.37 17.93 2.93
CA GLY A 335 -9.14 17.68 3.71
C GLY A 335 -8.96 16.30 4.39
N LEU A 336 -9.73 15.27 4.04
CA LEU A 336 -9.47 13.88 4.47
C LEU A 336 -8.51 13.14 3.53
N TYR A 337 -7.22 13.06 3.88
CA TYR A 337 -6.23 12.45 3.00
C TYR A 337 -5.86 11.03 3.45
N PRO A 338 -6.25 9.96 2.70
CA PRO A 338 -5.84 8.61 3.04
C PRO A 338 -4.35 8.40 2.84
N VAL A 339 -3.70 7.78 3.81
CA VAL A 339 -2.27 7.45 3.79
C VAL A 339 -2.07 6.13 3.03
N PRO A 340 -1.15 6.07 2.04
CA PRO A 340 -0.76 4.80 1.41
C PRO A 340 -0.08 3.87 2.40
N LEU A 341 -0.34 2.56 2.34
CA LEU A 341 0.24 1.59 3.30
C LEU A 341 1.76 1.59 3.33
N GLU A 342 2.40 1.83 2.19
CA GLU A 342 3.87 1.91 2.02
C GLU A 342 4.52 3.05 2.84
N VAL A 343 3.73 4.07 3.20
CA VAL A 343 4.22 5.29 3.85
C VAL A 343 3.83 5.30 5.34
N ILE A 344 3.14 4.28 5.83
CA ILE A 344 2.67 4.27 7.21
C ILE A 344 3.86 4.24 8.16
N THR A 345 3.89 5.23 9.04
CA THR A 345 4.87 5.45 10.09
C THR A 345 4.15 6.23 11.20
N THR A 346 4.85 7.08 11.94
CA THR A 346 4.24 7.97 12.92
C THR A 346 3.40 9.07 12.26
N PRO A 347 2.29 9.49 12.89
CA PRO A 347 1.49 10.63 12.41
C PRO A 347 2.28 11.91 12.14
N GLU A 348 3.30 12.23 12.94
CA GLU A 348 4.16 13.39 12.74
C GLU A 348 4.93 13.30 11.41
N ASN A 349 5.51 12.13 11.13
CA ASN A 349 6.19 11.87 9.87
C ASN A 349 5.23 11.84 8.68
N ILE A 350 4.02 11.31 8.87
CA ILE A 350 2.95 11.33 7.86
C ILE A 350 2.50 12.76 7.54
N ILE A 351 2.34 13.64 8.54
CA ILE A 351 2.05 15.07 8.32
C ILE A 351 3.19 15.73 7.55
N ARG A 352 4.45 15.47 7.92
CA ARG A 352 5.62 16.00 7.19
C ARG A 352 5.58 15.53 5.74
N TRP A 353 5.48 14.23 5.52
CA TRP A 353 5.33 13.62 4.20
C TRP A 353 4.20 14.28 3.40
N HIS A 354 3.03 14.48 4.01
CA HIS A 354 1.89 15.12 3.37
C HIS A 354 2.17 16.58 3.00
N LYS A 355 2.73 17.38 3.92
CA LYS A 355 3.10 18.78 3.65
C LYS A 355 4.11 18.90 2.52
N TYR A 356 5.14 18.05 2.51
CA TYR A 356 6.11 18.00 1.42
C TYR A 356 5.47 17.61 0.09
N ASN A 357 4.52 16.68 0.07
CA ASN A 357 3.86 16.24 -1.16
C ASN A 357 2.70 17.14 -1.65
N VAL A 358 2.10 17.97 -0.77
CA VAL A 358 1.05 18.94 -1.13
C VAL A 358 1.63 20.26 -1.64
N LEU A 359 2.81 20.69 -1.15
CA LEU A 359 3.49 21.88 -1.66
C LEU A 359 4.06 21.71 -3.09
N ILE A 360 4.11 20.47 -3.59
CA ILE A 360 4.63 20.09 -4.93
C ILE A 360 3.46 19.78 -5.91
N ARG A 361 2.19 19.95 -5.50
CA ARG A 361 1.03 19.79 -6.38
C ARG A 361 0.16 21.06 -6.39
N PRO A 362 -0.22 21.62 -7.56
CA PRO A 362 -1.36 22.51 -7.59
C PRO A 362 -2.63 21.75 -7.18
N ALA A 363 -3.56 22.51 -6.59
CA ALA A 363 -4.91 22.20 -6.13
C ALA A 363 -5.66 21.00 -6.79
N PRO A 364 -6.60 20.37 -6.05
CA PRO A 364 -7.25 19.13 -6.45
C PRO A 364 -8.01 19.27 -7.76
N PHE A 365 -8.07 18.14 -8.49
CA PHE A 365 -8.99 17.83 -9.59
C PHE A 365 -10.01 18.94 -9.93
N SER A 366 -9.74 19.64 -11.03
CA SER A 366 -10.72 20.49 -11.71
C SER A 366 -11.97 19.67 -12.07
N PRO A 367 -13.18 20.23 -11.86
CA PRO A 367 -14.45 19.51 -11.91
C PRO A 367 -14.79 19.05 -13.32
N GLY A 368 -14.61 17.75 -13.58
CA GLY A 368 -15.28 17.06 -14.68
C GLY A 368 -16.64 16.55 -14.22
N ASN A 369 -17.65 17.43 -14.22
CA ASN A 369 -19.09 17.16 -14.09
C ASN A 369 -19.52 15.82 -13.46
N ILE A 370 -19.97 15.88 -12.19
CA ILE A 370 -20.70 14.82 -11.47
C ILE A 370 -21.89 14.28 -12.28
N ILE A 371 -22.45 15.09 -13.18
CA ILE A 371 -23.53 14.72 -14.12
C ILE A 371 -23.07 13.66 -15.15
N SER A 372 -21.77 13.54 -15.43
CA SER A 372 -21.24 12.50 -16.32
C SER A 372 -21.17 11.12 -15.65
N LEU A 373 -21.01 11.07 -14.32
CA LEU A 373 -20.93 9.81 -13.57
C LEU A 373 -22.29 9.10 -13.48
N LEU A 374 -23.39 9.85 -13.45
CA LEU A 374 -24.75 9.32 -13.50
C LEU A 374 -25.14 8.86 -14.92
N LYS A 375 -24.42 9.24 -15.97
CA LYS A 375 -24.75 8.89 -17.36
C LYS A 375 -24.09 7.62 -17.88
N HIS A 376 -23.04 7.09 -17.23
CA HIS A 376 -22.36 5.88 -17.72
C HIS A 376 -21.85 4.95 -16.60
N PRO A 377 -22.67 3.99 -16.12
CA PRO A 377 -22.29 3.00 -15.10
C PRO A 377 -21.30 1.91 -15.60
N LEU A 378 -20.66 2.10 -16.76
CA LEU A 378 -19.95 1.04 -17.49
C LEU A 378 -18.41 1.13 -17.50
N ARG A 379 -17.79 1.94 -16.64
CA ARG A 379 -16.30 2.00 -16.56
C ARG A 379 -15.65 0.90 -15.69
N LEU A 380 -16.45 0.04 -15.07
CA LEU A 380 -15.99 -1.08 -14.21
C LEU A 380 -15.78 -2.41 -14.95
N PHE A 381 -16.23 -2.51 -16.20
CA PHE A 381 -16.06 -3.68 -17.03
C PHE A 381 -14.94 -3.39 -18.04
N GLY A 382 -13.94 -4.26 -18.15
CA GLY A 382 -12.94 -4.14 -19.22
C GLY A 382 -13.60 -4.07 -20.60
N PRO A 383 -12.87 -3.80 -21.69
CA PRO A 383 -13.44 -3.39 -22.97
C PRO A 383 -14.59 -4.31 -23.40
N ASN A 384 -15.75 -3.71 -23.68
CA ASN A 384 -16.98 -4.40 -24.03
C ASN A 384 -16.82 -5.05 -25.42
N ARG A 385 -17.58 -6.11 -25.71
CA ARG A 385 -17.58 -6.81 -27.02
C ARG A 385 -17.77 -5.84 -28.20
N LYS A 386 -18.59 -4.80 -28.03
CA LYS A 386 -18.80 -3.76 -29.06
C LYS A 386 -17.53 -2.96 -29.36
N GLU A 387 -16.81 -2.52 -28.33
CA GLU A 387 -15.55 -1.78 -28.48
C GLU A 387 -14.48 -2.65 -29.17
N ILE A 388 -14.40 -3.93 -28.78
CA ILE A 388 -13.48 -4.88 -29.43
C ILE A 388 -13.83 -5.06 -30.91
N ALA A 389 -15.11 -5.23 -31.25
CA ALA A 389 -15.55 -5.40 -32.63
C ALA A 389 -15.27 -4.14 -33.47
N GLN A 390 -15.61 -2.95 -32.95
CA GLN A 390 -15.37 -1.68 -33.62
C GLN A 390 -13.87 -1.42 -33.82
N PHE A 391 -13.04 -1.71 -32.81
CA PHE A 391 -11.59 -1.59 -32.95
C PHE A 391 -11.05 -2.56 -33.99
N LEU A 392 -11.52 -3.81 -34.03
CA LEU A 392 -11.09 -4.79 -35.04
C LEU A 392 -11.50 -4.36 -36.45
N GLU A 393 -12.64 -3.72 -36.63
CA GLU A 393 -13.08 -3.15 -37.92
C GLU A 393 -12.15 -2.02 -38.37
N ILE A 394 -11.89 -1.04 -37.51
CA ILE A 394 -10.93 0.06 -37.77
C ILE A 394 -9.55 -0.52 -38.06
N LEU A 395 -9.11 -1.48 -37.24
CA LEU A 395 -7.84 -2.15 -37.42
C LEU A 395 -7.79 -2.85 -38.77
N HIS A 396 -8.79 -3.64 -39.18
CA HIS A 396 -8.75 -4.34 -40.48
C HIS A 396 -8.78 -3.38 -41.67
N GLY A 397 -9.42 -2.21 -41.55
CA GLY A 397 -9.46 -1.19 -42.60
C GLY A 397 -8.13 -0.44 -42.80
N ALA A 398 -7.28 -0.36 -41.77
CA ALA A 398 -6.04 0.41 -41.80
C ALA A 398 -4.89 -0.35 -42.49
N LYS A 399 -4.29 0.22 -43.55
CA LYS A 399 -3.15 -0.41 -44.23
C LYS A 399 -1.81 -0.02 -43.60
N ARG A 400 -1.68 1.25 -43.20
CA ARG A 400 -0.47 1.76 -42.56
C ARG A 400 -0.78 2.38 -41.19
N ILE A 401 -0.11 1.88 -40.16
CA ILE A 401 -0.40 2.21 -38.76
C ILE A 401 0.84 2.80 -38.10
N THR A 402 0.67 3.95 -37.47
CA THR A 402 1.68 4.55 -36.58
C THR A 402 1.22 4.44 -35.14
N ILE A 403 2.15 4.10 -34.25
CA ILE A 403 1.91 4.01 -32.81
C ILE A 403 2.57 5.18 -32.09
N LEU A 404 1.87 5.80 -31.13
CA LEU A 404 2.46 6.63 -30.10
C LEU A 404 2.29 5.95 -28.74
N SER A 405 3.40 5.58 -28.09
CA SER A 405 3.40 4.98 -26.76
C SER A 405 3.89 5.96 -25.70
N GLY A 406 3.34 5.84 -24.49
CA GLY A 406 3.87 6.46 -23.28
C GLY A 406 3.94 5.47 -22.12
N ALA A 407 4.40 5.93 -20.96
CA ALA A 407 4.78 5.08 -19.83
C ALA A 407 3.69 4.09 -19.40
N GLY A 408 2.41 4.43 -19.59
CA GLY A 408 1.27 3.56 -19.30
C GLY A 408 1.31 2.21 -20.04
N THR A 409 1.98 2.14 -21.21
CA THR A 409 2.15 0.91 -21.99
C THR A 409 3.10 -0.11 -21.34
N SER A 410 4.05 0.36 -20.53
CA SER A 410 5.05 -0.47 -19.86
C SER A 410 4.68 -0.79 -18.40
N THR A 411 3.59 -0.23 -17.87
CA THR A 411 3.13 -0.51 -16.50
C THR A 411 2.82 -2.00 -16.27
N GLU A 412 2.18 -2.65 -17.24
CA GLU A 412 1.88 -4.09 -17.20
C GLU A 412 3.14 -4.97 -17.40
N SER A 413 4.28 -4.37 -17.74
CA SER A 413 5.60 -5.01 -17.80
C SER A 413 6.41 -4.91 -16.51
N GLY A 414 5.87 -4.22 -15.48
CA GLY A 414 6.55 -3.97 -14.21
C GLY A 414 7.32 -2.64 -14.15
N ILE A 415 7.31 -1.85 -15.22
CA ILE A 415 7.98 -0.54 -15.26
C ILE A 415 7.02 0.52 -14.69
N PRO A 416 7.38 1.22 -13.60
CA PRO A 416 6.50 2.21 -12.98
C PRO A 416 6.32 3.44 -13.89
N ASP A 417 5.09 3.97 -13.97
CA ASP A 417 4.80 5.23 -14.65
C ASP A 417 4.65 6.41 -13.67
N PHE A 418 4.66 7.62 -14.21
CA PHE A 418 4.51 8.85 -13.43
C PHE A 418 3.06 9.11 -12.97
N ARG A 419 2.04 8.45 -13.57
CA ARG A 419 0.61 8.69 -13.30
C ARG A 419 0.01 7.71 -12.30
N GLY A 420 0.41 6.44 -12.34
CA GLY A 420 -0.08 5.37 -11.47
C GLY A 420 0.58 5.31 -10.09
N GLY A 421 1.55 6.19 -9.82
CA GLY A 421 2.15 6.33 -8.50
C GLY A 421 2.99 5.12 -8.08
N GLY A 422 3.77 4.54 -9.00
CA GLY A 422 4.77 3.54 -8.64
C GLY A 422 5.67 4.06 -7.51
N SER A 423 5.87 3.25 -6.46
CA SER A 423 6.69 3.59 -5.29
C SER A 423 8.08 4.11 -5.67
N PHE A 424 8.62 3.61 -6.78
CA PHE A 424 9.92 3.98 -7.33
C PHE A 424 10.09 5.49 -7.57
N TRP A 425 9.11 6.19 -8.14
CA TRP A 425 9.25 7.62 -8.45
C TRP A 425 9.04 8.51 -7.22
N LYS A 426 8.45 7.99 -6.13
CA LYS A 426 8.16 8.77 -4.92
C LYS A 426 9.40 9.11 -4.09
N GLN A 427 10.49 8.37 -4.27
CA GLN A 427 11.75 8.60 -3.57
C GLN A 427 12.64 9.67 -4.26
N PHE A 428 12.20 10.20 -5.40
CA PHE A 428 12.94 11.19 -6.17
C PHE A 428 12.09 12.42 -6.48
N GLN A 429 12.70 13.61 -6.38
CA GLN A 429 12.04 14.87 -6.72
C GLN A 429 12.21 15.14 -8.22
N ALA A 430 11.11 15.33 -8.95
CA ALA A 430 11.17 15.50 -10.40
C ALA A 430 11.85 16.83 -10.79
N GLU A 431 11.67 17.86 -9.97
CA GLU A 431 12.24 19.21 -10.15
C GLU A 431 13.75 19.24 -9.97
N ASP A 432 14.30 18.30 -9.20
CA ASP A 432 15.74 18.13 -9.04
C ASP A 432 16.39 17.62 -10.33
N PHE A 433 15.67 16.91 -11.19
CA PHE A 433 16.21 16.25 -12.39
C PHE A 433 15.95 17.03 -13.69
N THR A 434 16.12 18.34 -13.64
CA THR A 434 16.21 19.17 -14.85
C THR A 434 17.57 19.02 -15.52
N TYR A 435 17.63 19.32 -16.82
CA TYR A 435 18.88 19.36 -17.57
C TYR A 435 19.88 20.32 -16.89
N ASP A 436 19.45 21.53 -16.54
CA ASP A 436 20.30 22.53 -15.90
C ASP A 436 20.81 22.08 -14.53
N ASN A 437 19.95 21.49 -13.68
CA ASN A 437 20.38 20.97 -12.38
C ASN A 437 21.42 19.86 -12.53
N PHE A 438 21.26 18.98 -13.53
CA PHE A 438 22.26 17.94 -13.82
C PHE A 438 23.60 18.54 -14.26
N LEU A 439 23.61 19.62 -15.03
CA LEU A 439 24.86 20.28 -15.43
C LEU A 439 25.55 20.98 -14.26
N LEU A 440 24.78 21.73 -13.47
CA LEU A 440 25.31 22.69 -12.51
C LEU A 440 25.61 22.06 -11.14
N ARG A 441 24.95 20.96 -10.77
CA ARG A 441 24.99 20.41 -9.42
C ARG A 441 25.50 18.98 -9.37
N GLU A 442 26.64 18.79 -8.72
CA GLU A 442 27.25 17.47 -8.55
C GLU A 442 26.42 16.54 -7.63
N ASP A 443 25.82 17.08 -6.58
CA ASP A 443 24.95 16.33 -5.67
C ASP A 443 23.70 15.79 -6.38
N ILE A 444 23.18 16.55 -7.36
CA ILE A 444 22.06 16.13 -8.21
C ILE A 444 22.53 15.04 -9.18
N ARG A 445 23.72 15.19 -9.79
CA ARG A 445 24.29 14.16 -10.68
C ARG A 445 24.43 12.81 -9.98
N ALA A 446 25.00 12.80 -8.77
CA ALA A 446 25.13 11.58 -7.98
C ALA A 446 23.77 10.92 -7.71
N ARG A 447 22.78 11.70 -7.26
CA ARG A 447 21.42 11.21 -6.99
C ARG A 447 20.72 10.70 -8.25
N TYR A 448 20.90 11.39 -9.38
CA TYR A 448 20.34 10.99 -10.65
C TYR A 448 20.93 9.67 -11.13
N TRP A 449 22.26 9.50 -11.08
CA TRP A 449 22.90 8.24 -11.46
C TRP A 449 22.52 7.08 -10.52
N ALA A 450 22.37 7.36 -9.22
CA ALA A 450 21.88 6.36 -8.27
C ALA A 450 20.43 5.93 -8.57
N MET A 451 19.54 6.89 -8.83
CA MET A 451 18.17 6.62 -9.28
C MET A 451 18.19 5.77 -10.54
N GLU A 452 18.89 6.26 -11.56
CA GLU A 452 18.81 5.70 -12.89
C GLU A 452 19.44 4.28 -12.91
N HIS A 453 20.47 4.00 -12.11
CA HIS A 453 20.99 2.66 -11.89
C HIS A 453 19.94 1.70 -11.28
N GLN A 454 19.14 2.17 -10.31
CA GLN A 454 18.02 1.38 -9.79
C GLN A 454 16.94 1.17 -10.86
N PHE A 455 16.61 2.21 -11.63
CA PHE A 455 15.60 2.16 -12.68
C PHE A 455 16.01 1.21 -13.81
N TYR A 456 17.27 1.24 -14.22
CA TYR A 456 17.82 0.37 -15.25
C TYR A 456 17.68 -1.11 -14.88
N LYS A 457 17.90 -1.47 -13.60
CA LYS A 457 17.68 -2.84 -13.11
C LYS A 457 16.21 -3.27 -13.20
N ILE A 458 15.26 -2.36 -12.99
CA ILE A 458 13.83 -2.65 -13.20
C ILE A 458 13.56 -2.93 -14.68
N ILE A 459 14.06 -2.08 -15.58
CA ILE A 459 13.90 -2.24 -17.03
C ILE A 459 14.50 -3.57 -17.52
N LEU A 460 15.72 -3.90 -17.06
CA LEU A 460 16.41 -5.12 -17.44
C LEU A 460 15.60 -6.38 -17.10
N ASN A 461 14.95 -6.39 -15.93
CA ASN A 461 14.11 -7.50 -15.46
C ASN A 461 12.67 -7.47 -15.97
N SER A 462 12.25 -6.38 -16.63
CA SER A 462 10.90 -6.25 -17.16
C SER A 462 10.70 -7.15 -18.37
N ARG A 463 9.46 -7.58 -18.64
CA ARG A 463 9.13 -8.46 -19.78
C ARG A 463 8.28 -7.72 -20.81
N ILE A 464 8.34 -8.16 -22.07
CA ILE A 464 7.39 -7.68 -23.08
C ILE A 464 5.96 -8.07 -22.67
N ASN A 465 4.99 -7.33 -23.19
CA ASN A 465 3.56 -7.51 -22.87
C ASN A 465 2.72 -7.41 -24.17
N PRO A 466 1.40 -7.64 -24.11
CA PRO A 466 0.54 -7.66 -25.30
C PRO A 466 0.59 -6.41 -26.20
N VAL A 467 0.96 -5.23 -25.67
CA VAL A 467 1.19 -4.03 -26.48
C VAL A 467 2.35 -4.25 -27.45
N HIS A 468 3.46 -4.77 -26.95
CA HIS A 468 4.68 -4.99 -27.70
C HIS A 468 4.50 -6.15 -28.70
N GLU A 469 3.77 -7.18 -28.30
CA GLU A 469 3.39 -8.29 -29.20
C GLU A 469 2.47 -7.82 -30.33
N MET A 470 1.50 -6.94 -30.05
CA MET A 470 0.67 -6.33 -31.09
C MET A 470 1.51 -5.52 -32.08
N ALA A 471 2.49 -4.74 -31.59
CA ALA A 471 3.40 -4.00 -32.45
C ALA A 471 4.27 -4.93 -33.32
N LYS A 472 4.77 -6.03 -32.75
CA LYS A 472 5.48 -7.07 -33.50
C LYS A 472 4.59 -7.69 -34.57
N TRP A 473 3.35 -8.05 -34.23
CA TRP A 473 2.40 -8.60 -35.20
C TRP A 473 2.12 -7.62 -36.35
N LEU A 474 1.91 -6.33 -36.06
CA LEU A 474 1.74 -5.30 -37.09
C LEU A 474 2.98 -5.14 -37.99
N THR A 475 4.17 -5.33 -37.42
CA THR A 475 5.43 -5.36 -38.16
C THR A 475 5.45 -6.54 -39.13
N ASP A 476 5.10 -7.74 -38.64
CA ASP A 476 5.08 -8.98 -39.44
C ASP A 476 4.05 -8.95 -40.56
N GLN A 477 2.96 -8.19 -40.39
CA GLN A 477 1.96 -7.95 -41.43
C GLN A 477 2.39 -6.87 -42.44
N GLY A 478 3.54 -6.22 -42.27
CA GLY A 478 3.98 -5.11 -43.12
C GLY A 478 3.16 -3.82 -42.95
N ARG A 479 2.38 -3.72 -41.87
CA ARG A 479 1.41 -2.63 -41.65
C ARG A 479 1.92 -1.56 -40.70
N LEU A 480 3.01 -1.81 -39.98
CA LEU A 480 3.60 -0.84 -39.06
C LEU A 480 4.46 0.18 -39.83
N ALA A 481 3.98 1.43 -39.89
CA ALA A 481 4.74 2.55 -40.44
C ALA A 481 5.88 2.94 -39.48
N GLY A 482 5.59 3.04 -38.19
CA GLY A 482 6.58 3.21 -37.13
C GLY A 482 5.97 3.34 -35.74
N ILE A 483 6.83 3.37 -34.73
CA ILE A 483 6.50 3.54 -33.31
C ILE A 483 7.20 4.79 -32.82
N ILE A 484 6.44 5.72 -32.27
CA ILE A 484 6.93 6.92 -31.59
C ILE A 484 6.85 6.61 -30.10
N SER A 485 7.97 6.23 -29.50
CA SER A 485 8.05 5.83 -28.11
C SER A 485 8.56 6.96 -27.24
N GLN A 486 7.70 7.43 -26.32
CA GLN A 486 8.14 8.28 -25.20
C GLN A 486 8.81 7.47 -24.09
N ASN A 487 8.75 6.15 -24.15
CA ASN A 487 9.43 5.27 -23.21
C ASN A 487 10.88 5.09 -23.64
N VAL A 488 11.75 4.98 -22.63
CA VAL A 488 13.19 4.83 -22.78
C VAL A 488 13.67 3.38 -22.59
N ASP A 489 12.74 2.43 -22.47
CA ASP A 489 12.95 1.07 -21.94
C ASP A 489 13.41 0.01 -22.97
N GLY A 490 13.29 0.30 -24.27
CA GLY A 490 13.67 -0.63 -25.34
C GLY A 490 12.78 -1.87 -25.50
N LEU A 491 11.58 -1.91 -24.88
CA LEU A 491 10.73 -3.11 -24.90
C LEU A 491 10.17 -3.45 -26.29
N PHE A 492 9.96 -2.48 -27.18
CA PHE A 492 9.53 -2.76 -28.56
C PHE A 492 10.62 -3.48 -29.37
N GLN A 493 11.87 -3.06 -29.22
CA GLN A 493 13.03 -3.70 -29.83
C GLN A 493 13.20 -5.12 -29.28
N ARG A 494 13.02 -5.31 -27.96
CA ARG A 494 13.02 -6.64 -27.33
C ARG A 494 11.89 -7.56 -27.80
N ALA A 495 10.76 -7.00 -28.24
CA ALA A 495 9.69 -7.76 -28.88
C ALA A 495 9.99 -8.12 -30.35
N GLY A 496 11.11 -7.67 -30.90
CA GLY A 496 11.57 -7.96 -32.25
C GLY A 496 11.10 -6.95 -33.30
N VAL A 497 10.68 -5.75 -32.90
CA VAL A 497 10.45 -4.64 -33.85
C VAL A 497 11.81 -4.10 -34.30
N ALA A 498 11.99 -3.92 -35.61
CA ALA A 498 13.25 -3.43 -36.17
C ALA A 498 13.62 -2.03 -35.61
N PRO A 499 14.88 -1.77 -35.20
CA PRO A 499 15.25 -0.51 -34.56
C PRO A 499 14.95 0.74 -35.39
N ASP A 500 15.02 0.67 -36.73
CA ASP A 500 14.72 1.79 -37.62
C ASP A 500 13.23 2.21 -37.61
N LYS A 501 12.35 1.30 -37.18
CA LYS A 501 10.92 1.53 -36.98
C LYS A 501 10.56 2.11 -35.63
N VAL A 502 11.47 2.10 -34.66
CA VAL A 502 11.24 2.65 -33.31
C VAL A 502 11.94 4.00 -33.18
N ILE A 503 11.15 5.06 -33.03
CA ILE A 503 11.61 6.41 -32.73
C ILE A 503 11.52 6.59 -31.22
N GLU A 504 12.67 6.45 -30.54
CA GLU A 504 12.81 6.72 -29.11
C GLU A 504 12.86 8.24 -28.88
N ILE A 505 11.70 8.90 -28.89
CA ILE A 505 11.62 10.38 -28.94
C ILE A 505 12.09 11.05 -27.64
N HIS A 506 12.10 10.32 -26.53
CA HIS A 506 12.71 10.74 -25.27
C HIS A 506 14.06 10.07 -25.01
N GLY A 507 14.66 9.47 -26.03
CA GLY A 507 15.95 8.79 -25.94
C GLY A 507 15.87 7.41 -25.28
N THR A 508 17.01 6.90 -24.81
CA THR A 508 17.16 5.50 -24.37
C THR A 508 18.04 5.36 -23.14
N VAL A 509 17.70 4.42 -22.25
CA VAL A 509 18.57 4.08 -21.09
C VAL A 509 19.72 3.15 -21.48
N ASN A 510 19.69 2.59 -22.69
CA ASN A 510 20.68 1.59 -23.13
C ASN A 510 22.02 2.19 -23.54
N SER A 511 22.13 3.52 -23.63
CA SER A 511 23.36 4.21 -23.98
C SER A 511 23.54 5.49 -23.18
N VAL A 512 24.78 5.94 -23.11
CA VAL A 512 25.22 7.13 -22.39
C VAL A 512 26.08 7.96 -23.32
N GLN A 513 25.92 9.29 -23.28
CA GLN A 513 26.66 10.20 -24.14
C GLN A 513 27.48 11.19 -23.32
N CYS A 514 28.72 11.44 -23.76
CA CYS A 514 29.52 12.54 -23.24
C CYS A 514 29.00 13.89 -23.75
N LEU A 515 28.70 14.81 -22.84
CA LEU A 515 28.18 16.12 -23.20
C LEU A 515 29.21 16.99 -23.93
N LYS A 516 30.51 16.75 -23.70
CA LYS A 516 31.64 17.50 -24.29
C LYS A 516 32.07 16.97 -25.66
N CYS A 517 32.49 15.71 -25.75
CA CYS A 517 33.04 15.12 -26.99
C CYS A 517 32.04 14.27 -27.78
N LYS A 518 30.80 14.12 -27.29
CA LYS A 518 29.72 13.33 -27.92
C LYS A 518 30.01 11.83 -28.08
N ALA A 519 31.09 11.32 -27.50
CA ALA A 519 31.35 9.88 -27.42
C ALA A 519 30.17 9.15 -26.76
N ILE A 520 29.75 8.04 -27.37
CA ILE A 520 28.66 7.19 -26.90
C ILE A 520 29.25 5.94 -26.27
N TYR A 521 28.73 5.57 -25.10
CA TYR A 521 29.09 4.39 -24.34
C TYR A 521 27.84 3.51 -24.19
N SER A 522 28.03 2.19 -24.20
CA SER A 522 26.94 1.28 -23.85
C SER A 522 26.60 1.41 -22.37
N ARG A 523 25.34 1.18 -22.02
CA ARG A 523 24.96 1.17 -20.61
C ARG A 523 25.71 0.11 -19.79
N GLN A 524 25.98 -1.04 -20.40
CA GLN A 524 26.72 -2.14 -19.77
C GLN A 524 28.12 -1.74 -19.33
N ALA A 525 28.82 -0.89 -20.09
CA ALA A 525 30.14 -0.40 -19.72
C ALA A 525 30.09 0.44 -18.42
N LEU A 526 29.03 1.20 -18.21
CA LEU A 526 28.85 1.99 -16.98
C LEU A 526 28.46 1.15 -15.77
N GLU A 527 27.73 0.05 -15.95
CA GLU A 527 27.36 -0.84 -14.85
C GLU A 527 28.61 -1.43 -14.16
N ALA A 528 29.69 -1.69 -14.91
CA ALA A 528 30.97 -2.10 -14.35
C ALA A 528 31.57 -1.02 -13.43
N LEU A 529 31.45 0.27 -13.81
CA LEU A 529 31.92 1.40 -13.00
C LEU A 529 31.10 1.56 -11.71
N PHE A 530 29.77 1.43 -11.78
CA PHE A 530 28.92 1.49 -10.58
C PHE A 530 29.23 0.36 -9.60
N ASN A 531 29.46 -0.86 -10.11
CA ASN A 531 29.86 -1.99 -9.27
C ASN A 531 31.25 -1.81 -8.62
N ALA A 532 32.12 -1.02 -9.24
CA ALA A 532 33.43 -0.64 -8.70
C ALA A 532 33.39 0.58 -7.75
N GLY A 533 32.20 1.10 -7.44
CA GLY A 533 32.02 2.22 -6.50
C GLY A 533 32.15 3.62 -7.11
N VAL A 534 32.12 3.75 -8.44
CA VAL A 534 32.13 5.05 -9.13
C VAL A 534 30.69 5.55 -9.29
N PHE A 535 30.31 6.59 -8.53
CA PHE A 535 28.92 7.08 -8.51
C PHE A 535 28.62 8.21 -9.52
N ILE A 536 29.66 8.90 -10.02
CA ILE A 536 29.53 9.95 -11.04
C ILE A 536 30.52 9.62 -12.16
N PRO A 537 30.07 8.94 -13.24
CA PRO A 537 30.97 8.50 -14.29
C PRO A 537 31.36 9.69 -15.19
N CYS A 538 32.65 9.75 -15.52
CA CYS A 538 33.22 10.74 -16.44
C CYS A 538 33.65 10.08 -17.74
N CYS A 539 33.72 10.87 -18.81
CA CYS A 539 34.15 10.39 -20.12
C CYS A 539 35.64 10.02 -20.10
N GLU A 540 35.95 8.76 -20.42
CA GLU A 540 37.32 8.26 -20.48
C GLU A 540 38.19 9.00 -21.52
N LYS A 541 37.57 9.52 -22.59
CA LYS A 541 38.28 10.22 -23.68
C LYS A 541 38.66 11.67 -23.37
N CYS A 542 37.87 12.38 -22.56
CA CYS A 542 38.03 13.83 -22.42
C CYS A 542 37.72 14.40 -21.01
N GLY A 543 37.42 13.54 -20.04
CA GLY A 543 37.04 13.91 -18.67
C GLY A 543 35.69 14.63 -18.56
N GLY A 544 34.95 14.81 -19.66
CA GLY A 544 33.67 15.51 -19.66
C GLY A 544 32.54 14.72 -18.99
N LEU A 545 31.48 15.42 -18.58
CA LEU A 545 30.30 14.81 -17.98
C LEU A 545 29.62 13.82 -18.93
N LEU A 546 29.28 12.66 -18.40
CA LEU A 546 28.39 11.70 -19.05
C LEU A 546 26.95 11.99 -18.62
N LYS A 547 25.99 11.80 -19.53
CA LYS A 547 24.54 11.82 -19.28
C LYS A 547 23.91 10.64 -19.99
N PRO A 548 22.91 9.94 -19.43
CA PRO A 548 22.16 8.97 -20.21
C PRO A 548 21.62 9.62 -21.48
N ALA A 549 21.52 8.82 -22.55
CA ALA A 549 20.97 9.26 -23.81
C ALA A 549 19.44 9.44 -23.77
N THR A 550 18.86 9.70 -22.60
CA THR A 550 17.46 10.06 -22.35
C THR A 550 17.31 11.57 -22.29
N ILE A 551 16.15 12.10 -22.69
CA ILE A 551 15.84 13.54 -22.65
C ILE A 551 15.37 13.96 -21.25
N PHE A 552 15.95 15.03 -20.72
CA PHE A 552 15.65 15.57 -19.40
C PHE A 552 14.58 16.67 -19.48
N MET A 553 13.99 17.03 -18.33
CA MET A 553 13.10 18.20 -18.29
C MET A 553 13.92 19.46 -18.60
N GLY A 554 13.45 20.25 -19.58
CA GLY A 554 14.15 21.44 -20.08
C GLY A 554 15.15 21.17 -21.20
N GLU A 555 15.34 19.90 -21.61
CA GLU A 555 16.15 19.54 -22.78
C GLU A 555 15.26 19.42 -24.03
N ASP A 556 15.72 19.95 -25.16
CA ASP A 556 14.98 19.88 -26.42
C ASP A 556 14.93 18.44 -26.95
N VAL A 557 13.76 18.06 -27.47
CA VAL A 557 13.62 16.83 -28.26
C VAL A 557 14.39 17.00 -29.59
N ASP A 558 15.08 15.94 -30.01
CA ASP A 558 15.79 15.92 -31.28
C ASP A 558 14.83 16.22 -32.45
N LYS A 559 15.12 17.29 -33.20
CA LYS A 559 14.29 17.77 -34.30
C LYS A 559 14.14 16.72 -35.41
N THR A 560 15.19 15.97 -35.70
CA THR A 560 15.16 14.93 -36.75
C THR A 560 14.25 13.77 -36.34
N LEU A 561 14.24 13.39 -35.06
CA LEU A 561 13.33 12.37 -34.54
C LEU A 561 11.88 12.86 -34.55
N PHE A 562 11.67 14.14 -34.22
CA PHE A 562 10.35 14.75 -34.28
C PHE A 562 9.83 14.81 -35.74
N GLU A 563 10.63 15.25 -36.70
CA GLU A 563 10.30 15.27 -38.13
C GLU A 563 10.03 13.87 -38.70
N LYS A 564 10.83 12.87 -38.29
CA LYS A 564 10.59 11.46 -38.65
C LYS A 564 9.25 10.96 -38.06
N SER A 565 8.89 11.41 -36.86
CA SER A 565 7.59 11.09 -36.24
C SER A 565 6.43 11.66 -37.05
N LEU A 566 6.56 12.92 -37.50
CA LEU A 566 5.58 13.55 -38.40
C LEU A 566 5.45 12.78 -39.72
N THR A 567 6.58 12.43 -40.34
CA THR A 567 6.61 11.66 -41.60
C THR A 567 5.85 10.33 -41.47
N ASN A 568 6.04 9.60 -40.36
CA ASN A 568 5.33 8.35 -40.09
C ASN A 568 3.82 8.57 -39.89
N ILE A 569 3.44 9.62 -39.17
CA ILE A 569 2.03 9.98 -38.93
C ILE A 569 1.34 10.35 -40.25
N LEU A 570 1.92 11.28 -41.01
CA LEU A 570 1.33 11.81 -42.24
C LEU A 570 1.12 10.76 -43.31
N ALA A 571 1.96 9.72 -43.31
CA ALA A 571 1.82 8.65 -44.25
C ALA A 571 0.93 7.50 -43.69
N SER A 572 0.49 7.52 -42.44
CA SER A 572 -0.38 6.48 -41.86
C SER A 572 -1.86 6.79 -42.04
N ASP A 573 -2.69 5.74 -42.10
CA ASP A 573 -4.15 5.87 -42.16
C ASP A 573 -4.77 5.79 -40.75
N LEU A 574 -4.03 5.20 -39.81
CA LEU A 574 -4.43 5.03 -38.41
C LEU A 574 -3.27 5.37 -37.47
N PHE A 575 -3.54 6.27 -36.53
CA PHE A 575 -2.66 6.67 -35.45
C PHE A 575 -3.17 6.12 -34.12
N LEU A 576 -2.47 5.11 -33.60
CA LEU A 576 -2.77 4.46 -32.33
C LEU A 576 -2.01 5.13 -31.19
N VAL A 577 -2.71 5.86 -30.33
CA VAL A 577 -2.12 6.54 -29.19
C VAL A 577 -2.44 5.77 -27.92
N MET A 578 -1.42 5.34 -27.18
CA MET A 578 -1.62 4.48 -26.03
C MET A 578 -0.73 4.80 -24.83
N GLY A 579 -1.32 4.73 -23.64
CA GLY A 579 -0.60 4.85 -22.38
C GLY A 579 0.11 6.21 -22.16
N THR A 580 -0.32 7.29 -22.83
CA THR A 580 0.27 8.64 -22.73
C THR A 580 -0.73 9.66 -22.15
N SER A 581 -0.24 10.71 -21.47
CA SER A 581 -1.08 11.75 -20.87
C SER A 581 -1.46 12.82 -21.89
N LEU A 582 -0.66 12.96 -22.95
CA LEU A 582 -0.76 14.00 -23.97
C LEU A 582 -0.81 15.40 -23.36
N ARG A 583 0.08 15.66 -22.40
CA ARG A 583 0.20 16.96 -21.71
C ARG A 583 1.52 17.69 -21.94
N VAL A 584 2.55 16.96 -22.37
CA VAL A 584 3.91 17.50 -22.50
C VAL A 584 4.22 17.70 -23.97
N ASP A 585 4.48 18.95 -24.32
CA ASP A 585 4.95 19.34 -25.64
C ASP A 585 6.41 18.92 -25.86
N PRO A 586 6.84 18.70 -27.11
CA PRO A 586 6.08 18.85 -28.35
C PRO A 586 5.25 17.61 -28.73
N VAL A 587 5.43 16.47 -28.05
CA VAL A 587 4.79 15.19 -28.39
C VAL A 587 3.26 15.25 -28.25
N ALA A 588 2.75 16.04 -27.30
CA ALA A 588 1.31 16.26 -27.12
C ALA A 588 0.61 16.89 -28.33
N LYS A 589 1.36 17.52 -29.27
CA LYS A 589 0.82 18.10 -30.51
C LYS A 589 0.60 17.10 -31.64
N LEU A 590 1.23 15.91 -31.57
CA LEU A 590 1.15 14.92 -32.64
C LEU A 590 -0.30 14.50 -32.99
N PRO A 591 -1.22 14.30 -32.03
CA PRO A 591 -2.62 14.03 -32.36
C PRO A 591 -3.33 15.19 -33.09
N ASP A 592 -2.98 16.44 -32.81
CA ASP A 592 -3.56 17.59 -33.53
C ASP A 592 -3.17 17.53 -35.01
N ILE A 593 -1.88 17.29 -35.28
CA ILE A 593 -1.33 17.20 -36.64
C ILE A 593 -1.95 16.01 -37.38
N ALA A 594 -2.01 14.84 -36.74
CA ALA A 594 -2.66 13.66 -37.30
C ALA A 594 -4.11 13.96 -37.73
N ARG A 595 -4.88 14.64 -36.86
CA ARG A 595 -6.28 14.98 -37.14
C ARG A 595 -6.43 16.00 -38.26
N GLN A 596 -5.54 16.98 -38.34
CA GLN A 596 -5.51 17.99 -39.40
C GLN A 596 -5.19 17.37 -40.77
N SER A 597 -4.36 16.33 -40.79
CA SER A 597 -4.00 15.58 -42.00
C SER A 597 -4.97 14.45 -42.36
N GLY A 598 -6.12 14.35 -41.67
CA GLY A 598 -7.15 13.36 -41.98
C GLY A 598 -6.86 11.94 -41.48
N VAL A 599 -5.81 11.73 -40.68
CA VAL A 599 -5.46 10.42 -40.12
C VAL A 599 -6.46 10.04 -39.03
N GLN A 600 -6.95 8.80 -39.06
CA GLN A 600 -7.85 8.32 -38.01
C GLN A 600 -7.09 8.10 -36.71
N ILE A 601 -7.65 8.52 -35.57
CA ILE A 601 -6.99 8.42 -34.27
C ILE A 601 -7.79 7.49 -33.36
N VAL A 602 -7.10 6.55 -32.72
CA VAL A 602 -7.66 5.75 -31.62
C VAL A 602 -6.80 5.95 -30.39
N ILE A 603 -7.43 6.31 -29.27
CA ILE A 603 -6.76 6.54 -27.99
C ILE A 603 -7.10 5.41 -27.02
N ILE A 604 -6.09 4.75 -26.46
CA ILE A 604 -6.24 3.69 -25.46
C ILE A 604 -5.49 4.10 -24.18
N ASN A 605 -6.23 4.51 -23.16
CA ASN A 605 -5.64 5.03 -21.93
C ASN A 605 -6.51 4.70 -20.72
N THR A 606 -5.93 4.63 -19.53
CA THR A 606 -6.70 4.42 -18.29
C THR A 606 -7.40 5.68 -17.80
N LEU A 607 -6.87 6.85 -18.16
CA LEU A 607 -7.38 8.16 -17.75
C LEU A 607 -7.64 9.04 -18.99
N PRO A 608 -8.59 9.99 -18.92
CA PRO A 608 -8.84 10.93 -20.00
C PRO A 608 -7.60 11.75 -20.38
N THR A 609 -7.51 12.13 -21.66
CA THR A 609 -6.47 13.03 -22.16
C THR A 609 -7.07 14.33 -22.70
N PRO A 610 -6.28 15.42 -22.79
CA PRO A 610 -6.74 16.65 -23.45
C PRO A 610 -7.13 16.46 -24.93
N LYS A 611 -6.71 15.35 -25.56
CA LYS A 611 -6.87 15.06 -26.99
C LYS A 611 -7.95 14.03 -27.31
N ASP A 612 -8.71 13.57 -26.30
CA ASP A 612 -9.75 12.55 -26.48
C ASP A 612 -10.80 12.94 -27.54
N HIS A 613 -11.10 14.23 -27.66
CA HIS A 613 -12.05 14.77 -28.63
C HIS A 613 -11.61 14.66 -30.10
N LEU A 614 -10.32 14.40 -30.36
CA LEU A 614 -9.78 14.21 -31.71
C LEU A 614 -9.92 12.76 -32.20
N ALA A 615 -10.17 11.82 -31.28
CA ALA A 615 -10.17 10.40 -31.59
C ALA A 615 -11.50 9.95 -32.19
N LEU A 616 -11.42 9.09 -33.21
CA LEU A 616 -12.55 8.32 -33.71
C LEU A 616 -13.09 7.37 -32.63
N MET A 617 -12.17 6.87 -31.78
CA MET A 617 -12.50 5.95 -30.70
C MET A 617 -11.58 6.18 -29.48
N VAL A 618 -12.17 6.25 -28.29
CA VAL A 618 -11.45 6.33 -27.02
C VAL A 618 -11.80 5.11 -26.17
N ILE A 619 -10.79 4.34 -25.80
CA ILE A 619 -10.92 3.12 -24.99
C ILE A 619 -10.30 3.38 -23.62
N ASN A 620 -11.14 3.37 -22.59
CA ASN A 620 -10.77 3.70 -21.22
C ASN A 620 -10.28 2.47 -20.43
N THR A 621 -9.14 1.90 -20.82
CA THR A 621 -8.57 0.71 -20.15
C THR A 621 -7.05 0.62 -20.29
N ALA A 622 -6.42 -0.28 -19.53
CA ALA A 622 -4.99 -0.54 -19.68
C ALA A 622 -4.69 -1.15 -21.06
N ALA A 623 -3.68 -0.64 -21.75
CA ALA A 623 -3.41 -0.98 -23.15
C ALA A 623 -3.09 -2.47 -23.34
N GLY A 624 -2.25 -3.05 -22.48
CA GLY A 624 -1.92 -4.48 -22.52
C GLY A 624 -3.15 -5.34 -22.26
N ARG A 625 -4.00 -5.00 -21.28
CA ARG A 625 -5.29 -5.67 -21.08
C ARG A 625 -6.19 -5.64 -22.31
N PHE A 626 -6.24 -4.50 -23.01
CA PHE A 626 -7.00 -4.37 -24.26
C PHE A 626 -6.43 -5.28 -25.35
N PHE A 627 -5.15 -5.12 -25.67
CA PHE A 627 -4.50 -5.89 -26.73
C PHE A 627 -4.44 -7.38 -26.45
N LYS A 628 -4.39 -7.79 -25.17
CA LYS A 628 -4.54 -9.20 -24.78
C LYS A 628 -5.82 -9.84 -25.33
N LYS A 629 -6.93 -9.09 -25.34
CA LYS A 629 -8.21 -9.56 -25.89
C LYS A 629 -8.21 -9.49 -27.42
N ILE A 630 -7.61 -8.46 -28.01
CA ILE A 630 -7.48 -8.32 -29.47
C ILE A 630 -6.66 -9.48 -30.06
N LEU A 631 -5.46 -9.75 -29.52
CA LEU A 631 -4.59 -10.83 -29.98
C LEU A 631 -5.28 -12.21 -29.91
N ARG A 632 -6.07 -12.45 -28.84
CA ARG A 632 -6.90 -13.65 -28.73
C ARG A 632 -7.98 -13.74 -29.82
N ARG A 633 -8.58 -12.63 -30.22
CA ARG A 633 -9.58 -12.61 -31.30
C ARG A 633 -8.96 -12.78 -32.69
N LEU A 634 -7.70 -12.41 -32.83
CA LEU A 634 -6.91 -12.64 -34.04
C LEU A 634 -6.31 -14.06 -34.11
N ASN A 635 -6.63 -14.95 -33.14
CA ASN A 635 -6.06 -16.29 -33.00
C ASN A 635 -4.53 -16.32 -32.96
N ILE A 636 -3.91 -15.26 -32.43
CA ILE A 636 -2.46 -15.19 -32.27
C ILE A 636 -2.09 -15.84 -30.93
N ASN A 637 -1.44 -17.01 -30.99
CA ASN A 637 -0.83 -17.63 -29.83
C ASN A 637 0.39 -16.82 -29.42
N TYR A 638 0.23 -15.95 -28.42
CA TYR A 638 1.36 -15.33 -27.76
C TYR A 638 1.76 -16.18 -26.56
N THR A 639 2.94 -16.79 -26.65
CA THR A 639 3.62 -17.33 -25.48
C THR A 639 4.15 -16.14 -24.70
N CYS A 640 3.65 -15.94 -23.48
CA CYS A 640 4.44 -15.23 -22.47
C CYS A 640 5.74 -16.04 -22.37
N ARG A 641 6.81 -15.63 -23.08
CA ARG A 641 8.08 -16.34 -23.07
C ARG A 641 8.58 -16.32 -21.62
N THR A 642 8.45 -17.47 -20.97
CA THR A 642 9.02 -17.77 -19.67
C THR A 642 10.40 -18.37 -19.93
N ASP A 643 11.32 -17.53 -20.43
CA ASP A 643 12.75 -17.84 -20.39
C ASP A 643 13.37 -16.93 -19.32
#